data_AF-A0A9D5BU00-F1
#
_entry.id   AF-A0A9D5BU00-F1
#
_cell.length_a   1.000
_cell.length_b   1.000
_cell.length_c   1.000
_cell.angle_alpha   90.00
_cell.angle_beta   90.00
_cell.angle_gamma   90.00
#
_symmetry.space_group_name_H-M   'P 1'
#
loop_
_entity.id
_entity.type
_entity.pdbx_description
1 polymer ?
#
loop_
_entity_poly.entity_id
_entity_poly.type
_entity_poly.pdbx_seq_one_letter_code
_entity_poly.pdbx_strand_id
1 'polypeptide(L)'
;MRFQSVSTSSRLPKLVPLSSFSEKVAGDNNGSSASQIEENEGNGYRLPPKEIRDIVDAPPLPVLSFSPQRDKILFLKRRSLPPLSDLARPEEKLAGVRIDGNCNARSRMSFYTGIGIHSLMDDGTLGPEKEVHGFPDGARINFVSWSQNGRHLSFSIRGDEDDENSSKMKVWVADVETGSARPLFQSPDIYLNAIFDNFVWVDDSTLLVCTIPATRGAPPKKPLVPSGPKIQSNEEQNVVQVRTFQDLLKDEYDEDLFDYYATSQLVLASLDGEMKPIGPPAVYTSMDPSPDQKYILITYIHRPYSFIVPCGRFPKKVDLWTSDGKFVRKFTQDGGDAKVEVSPRDIVYTEPAEIVNGEQPEVLHKLDLRYGGISWCDDSLALVYESWYKTRRTRTWVITPEKEITPRILFDRSSEDVYSDPGSPMMRRTPTGTYVIAKIKMQDEGTYLLLNGSGATPEGNVPFLDLFDINTGSKERIWESDKEKYYETVLALMSDNDDGELSIDQLKILTSKESKTENTQYYIQSWPDKKAIQITNFPHPYPQLASLQKEMIRYQRKDGVQLTATLYLPPGYNPSKDGPLPCLVWSYPGEFKSKDAAGQVRGSPNEFAGIGPTSALLWLARGFAILSGPTIPIIGEGDEEANDSYVEQLVTSAEAAVEEVIRRGVAHPNKIAVGGHSYGAFMTANLLAHAPHLFCCGVARSGAYNRTLTPFGFQNEDRTLWEATSTYVEMSPFMSANKIKKPILLIHGEEDNNSGTLTMQSDRFFNALKGHGALCRLIGGCNNTVSPAWKRGETLMPRMMKTLRKLKTQLFQLVEVGLAEVWSKMNHTQHKGHYYELLQSIEMANQEEMLIQRVTELYEEISGLSCLKPSMEVNQLFTELVLACLPPSSIDVNKLSNDVQEKRSKLIELCGEAEGLLESHYSTILGTFENPIEHLSIFPYYQNYIKLSLLEYTMLARHAAAPPSRVAFIGSGPLPLTSIVLAMCHLRNTSFVNYDLDSDANELAKCLIAGDRDLSARMVTRTANILSVTHELREFDIVFLAALVGMDREEKVRVLAHLENYMAPGALLILRSVHGARAFLYPIIDPCRDLHGFELLSVYHPMDEVVNTVIVARKLMAAVPVNMVDQGAAQGAMAMLPCKCAEFQTFNPLGHGNMLEELVLEGQPS
;
A
#
# COMPACT_ATOMS: atom_id res chain seq x y z
N MET A 1 -29.53 -58.62 -33.45
CA MET A 1 -29.37 -60.08 -33.59
C MET A 1 -27.91 -60.46 -33.39
N ARG A 2 -27.62 -61.72 -33.00
CA ARG A 2 -26.33 -62.43 -32.86
C ARG A 2 -24.99 -61.64 -32.93
N PHE A 3 -24.19 -61.79 -31.86
CA PHE A 3 -22.74 -62.11 -31.77
C PHE A 3 -21.84 -61.87 -33.01
N GLN A 4 -20.56 -61.44 -32.89
CA GLN A 4 -19.55 -61.95 -31.94
C GLN A 4 -18.35 -60.98 -31.70
N SER A 5 -17.38 -61.39 -30.88
CA SER A 5 -16.45 -60.57 -30.09
C SER A 5 -14.93 -60.67 -30.45
N VAL A 6 -14.10 -59.81 -29.80
CA VAL A 6 -12.65 -59.99 -29.44
C VAL A 6 -11.54 -59.25 -30.26
N SER A 7 -10.81 -58.33 -29.58
CA SER A 7 -9.38 -57.90 -29.70
C SER A 7 -8.79 -57.31 -31.02
N THR A 8 -7.67 -56.55 -31.09
CA THR A 8 -6.90 -55.67 -30.17
C THR A 8 -5.89 -54.81 -30.98
N SER A 9 -5.49 -53.65 -30.42
CA SER A 9 -4.18 -52.96 -30.56
C SER A 9 -3.59 -52.56 -31.94
N SER A 10 -3.59 -51.23 -32.17
CA SER A 10 -2.47 -50.39 -32.66
C SER A 10 -1.90 -50.52 -34.10
N ARG A 11 -1.88 -49.37 -34.82
CA ARG A 11 -0.66 -48.53 -35.04
C ARG A 11 -0.96 -47.20 -35.77
N LEU A 12 -0.06 -46.23 -35.61
CA LEU A 12 0.01 -44.90 -36.27
C LEU A 12 0.29 -45.01 -37.79
N PRO A 13 -0.14 -44.06 -38.67
CA PRO A 13 0.65 -42.82 -38.87
C PRO A 13 -0.08 -41.50 -39.30
N LYS A 14 0.62 -40.38 -39.03
CA LYS A 14 0.71 -39.04 -39.68
C LYS A 14 -0.35 -38.52 -40.70
N LEU A 15 -0.84 -37.29 -40.41
CA LEU A 15 -0.80 -36.01 -41.21
C LEU A 15 -0.46 -36.09 -42.73
N VAL A 16 -0.97 -35.24 -43.64
CA VAL A 16 -1.34 -33.78 -43.67
C VAL A 16 -2.32 -33.52 -44.88
N PRO A 17 -2.64 -32.30 -45.41
CA PRO A 17 -2.72 -30.90 -44.92
C PRO A 17 -4.02 -30.14 -45.34
N LEU A 18 -4.10 -28.82 -45.12
CA LEU A 18 -4.83 -27.85 -45.98
C LEU A 18 -4.16 -26.44 -45.93
N SER A 19 -4.43 -25.56 -46.91
CA SER A 19 -3.76 -24.26 -47.13
C SER A 19 -4.73 -23.21 -47.74
N SER A 20 -4.40 -21.94 -48.03
CA SER A 20 -3.14 -21.14 -48.00
C SER A 20 -3.48 -19.68 -47.55
N PHE A 21 -2.77 -18.55 -47.71
CA PHE A 21 -1.76 -17.97 -48.64
C PHE A 21 -0.92 -16.91 -47.86
N SER A 22 0.40 -16.71 -48.09
CA SER A 22 1.12 -15.89 -49.11
C SER A 22 0.92 -14.37 -48.95
N GLU A 23 1.94 -13.49 -48.93
CA GLU A 23 3.34 -13.51 -49.44
C GLU A 23 4.31 -12.70 -48.50
N LYS A 24 5.65 -12.56 -48.67
CA LYS A 24 6.58 -13.02 -49.74
C LYS A 24 7.98 -13.51 -49.27
N VAL A 25 9.07 -12.76 -49.50
CA VAL A 25 10.46 -13.18 -49.82
C VAL A 25 11.41 -11.97 -49.59
N ALA A 26 12.71 -12.02 -49.27
CA ALA A 26 13.77 -13.05 -49.14
C ALA A 26 14.75 -12.69 -47.97
N GLY A 27 15.85 -13.40 -47.68
CA GLY A 27 16.38 -14.69 -48.17
C GLY A 27 17.89 -14.88 -47.90
N ASP A 28 18.32 -16.14 -47.68
CA ASP A 28 19.72 -16.64 -47.66
C ASP A 28 20.69 -16.13 -46.55
N ASN A 29 21.62 -16.92 -45.97
CA ASN A 29 21.88 -18.38 -46.07
C ASN A 29 22.64 -18.96 -44.83
N ASN A 30 22.52 -20.28 -44.61
CA ASN A 30 23.28 -21.23 -43.75
C ASN A 30 24.33 -20.75 -42.70
N GLY A 31 24.29 -21.30 -41.46
CA GLY A 31 25.45 -21.15 -40.53
C GLY A 31 25.44 -21.80 -39.13
N SER A 32 25.47 -23.14 -39.02
CA SER A 32 25.86 -23.91 -37.80
C SER A 32 24.95 -23.89 -36.55
N SER A 33 25.09 -24.90 -35.69
CA SER A 33 24.28 -25.10 -34.48
C SER A 33 25.06 -24.78 -33.19
N ALA A 34 24.77 -23.63 -32.59
CA ALA A 34 25.04 -23.35 -31.18
C ALA A 34 23.77 -22.77 -30.56
N SER A 35 23.35 -23.29 -29.40
CA SER A 35 22.17 -22.77 -28.69
C SER A 35 22.52 -21.42 -28.07
N GLN A 36 22.27 -20.34 -28.80
CA GLN A 36 22.38 -18.98 -28.27
C GLN A 36 21.44 -18.86 -27.06
N ILE A 37 22.04 -18.64 -25.89
CA ILE A 37 21.31 -18.15 -24.73
C ILE A 37 21.12 -16.67 -24.99
N GLU A 38 19.91 -16.26 -25.37
CA GLU A 38 19.52 -14.86 -25.35
C GLU A 38 19.55 -14.34 -23.90
N GLU A 39 20.70 -13.83 -23.45
CA GLU A 39 20.74 -12.89 -22.34
C GLU A 39 20.20 -11.55 -22.84
N ASN A 40 18.87 -11.55 -23.02
CA ASN A 40 18.10 -10.35 -23.31
C ASN A 40 18.18 -9.45 -22.06
N GLU A 41 19.08 -8.47 -22.10
CA GLU A 41 19.36 -7.49 -21.05
C GLU A 41 18.36 -6.32 -21.05
N GLY A 42 17.10 -6.59 -21.41
CA GLY A 42 16.01 -5.66 -21.13
C GLY A 42 15.92 -5.33 -19.65
N ASN A 43 16.03 -4.03 -19.34
CA ASN A 43 15.82 -3.44 -18.00
C ASN A 43 14.34 -3.46 -17.57
N GLY A 44 13.42 -3.75 -18.50
CA GLY A 44 11.98 -3.78 -18.26
C GLY A 44 11.46 -5.02 -17.53
N TYR A 45 10.14 -5.00 -17.33
CA TYR A 45 9.34 -6.11 -16.82
C TYR A 45 9.50 -7.37 -17.70
N ARG A 46 9.78 -8.52 -17.08
CA ARG A 46 10.04 -9.82 -17.72
C ARG A 46 8.89 -10.79 -17.44
N LEU A 47 8.16 -11.21 -18.46
CA LEU A 47 7.06 -12.17 -18.37
C LEU A 47 7.46 -13.53 -17.73
N PRO A 48 6.56 -14.18 -16.97
CA PRO A 48 6.77 -15.54 -16.50
C PRO A 48 6.59 -16.53 -17.66
N PRO A 49 7.24 -17.71 -17.64
CA PRO A 49 7.01 -18.72 -18.69
C PRO A 49 5.55 -19.19 -18.69
N LYS A 50 5.05 -19.52 -19.89
CA LYS A 50 3.63 -19.59 -20.24
C LYS A 50 2.79 -20.41 -19.25
N GLU A 51 3.28 -21.58 -18.84
CA GLU A 51 2.59 -22.51 -17.93
C GLU A 51 2.11 -21.86 -16.63
N ILE A 52 2.82 -20.82 -16.14
CA ILE A 52 2.47 -20.05 -14.95
C ILE A 52 1.57 -18.87 -15.29
N ARG A 53 1.83 -18.18 -16.40
CA ARG A 53 0.99 -17.08 -16.86
C ARG A 53 -0.45 -17.54 -17.07
N ASP A 54 -0.61 -18.68 -17.73
CA ASP A 54 -1.91 -19.27 -18.05
C ASP A 54 -2.67 -19.78 -16.80
N ILE A 55 -2.02 -19.89 -15.63
CA ILE A 55 -2.68 -20.11 -14.32
C ILE A 55 -3.04 -18.76 -13.68
N VAL A 56 -2.08 -17.82 -13.68
CA VAL A 56 -2.15 -16.53 -12.98
C VAL A 56 -3.16 -15.57 -13.62
N ASP A 57 -3.27 -15.59 -14.95
CA ASP A 57 -4.19 -14.76 -15.74
C ASP A 57 -5.54 -15.46 -16.00
N ALA A 58 -5.76 -16.68 -15.47
CA ALA A 58 -7.01 -17.41 -15.61
C ALA A 58 -8.18 -16.61 -14.99
N PRO A 59 -9.35 -16.50 -15.66
CA PRO A 59 -10.50 -15.79 -15.11
C PRO A 59 -10.99 -16.44 -13.80
N PRO A 60 -11.10 -15.68 -12.69
CA PRO A 60 -11.75 -16.18 -11.48
C PRO A 60 -13.26 -16.35 -11.73
N LEU A 61 -13.89 -17.25 -10.96
CA LEU A 61 -15.35 -17.42 -11.00
C LEU A 61 -16.08 -16.08 -10.76
N PRO A 62 -17.25 -15.83 -11.38
CA PRO A 62 -18.03 -14.62 -11.11
C PRO A 62 -18.46 -14.57 -9.64
N VAL A 63 -18.74 -13.37 -9.12
CA VAL A 63 -19.48 -13.27 -7.85
C VAL A 63 -20.95 -13.43 -8.16
N LEU A 64 -21.65 -14.29 -7.41
CA LEU A 64 -23.09 -14.45 -7.52
C LEU A 64 -23.80 -13.49 -6.56
N SER A 65 -24.88 -12.86 -7.03
CA SER A 65 -25.81 -12.09 -6.21
C SER A 65 -27.24 -12.41 -6.63
N PHE A 66 -28.08 -12.82 -5.69
CA PHE A 66 -29.45 -13.26 -5.97
C PHE A 66 -30.42 -12.09 -5.91
N SER A 67 -31.47 -12.11 -6.73
CA SER A 67 -32.55 -11.13 -6.61
C SER A 67 -33.23 -11.24 -5.24
N PRO A 68 -33.79 -10.13 -4.74
CA PRO A 68 -34.73 -10.08 -3.63
C PRO A 68 -35.80 -11.18 -3.58
N GLN A 69 -36.31 -11.64 -4.74
CA GLN A 69 -37.33 -12.69 -4.85
C GLN A 69 -36.74 -14.08 -5.14
N ARG A 70 -35.42 -14.23 -5.10
CA ARG A 70 -34.66 -15.47 -5.41
C ARG A 70 -34.85 -16.04 -6.83
N ASP A 71 -35.51 -15.29 -7.70
CA ASP A 71 -35.92 -15.69 -9.06
C ASP A 71 -34.89 -15.34 -10.15
N LYS A 72 -33.83 -14.59 -9.82
CA LYS A 72 -32.76 -14.18 -10.74
C LYS A 72 -31.40 -14.16 -10.02
N ILE A 73 -30.32 -14.23 -10.80
CA ILE A 73 -28.93 -14.24 -10.32
C ILE A 73 -28.08 -13.32 -11.19
N LEU A 74 -27.31 -12.42 -10.56
CA LEU A 74 -26.23 -11.69 -11.21
C LEU A 74 -24.96 -12.54 -11.24
N PHE A 75 -24.32 -12.62 -12.40
CA PHE A 75 -22.96 -13.11 -12.59
C PHE A 75 -22.05 -11.90 -12.76
N LEU A 76 -21.45 -11.43 -11.67
CA LEU A 76 -20.56 -10.27 -11.68
C LEU A 76 -19.17 -10.70 -12.17
N LYS A 77 -18.87 -10.40 -13.44
CA LYS A 77 -17.67 -10.87 -14.16
C LYS A 77 -16.42 -10.18 -13.60
N ARG A 78 -15.37 -10.95 -13.29
CA ARG A 78 -14.13 -10.45 -12.68
C ARG A 78 -12.90 -10.76 -13.53
N ARG A 79 -11.91 -9.87 -13.47
CA ARG A 79 -10.53 -10.12 -13.92
C ARG A 79 -9.66 -10.62 -12.76
N SER A 80 -8.67 -11.47 -13.04
CA SER A 80 -7.74 -11.97 -12.02
C SER A 80 -6.93 -10.84 -11.35
N LEU A 81 -6.33 -9.95 -12.18
CA LEU A 81 -5.37 -8.94 -11.71
C LEU A 81 -5.63 -7.56 -12.37
N PRO A 82 -5.55 -6.43 -11.64
CA PRO A 82 -5.70 -5.09 -12.21
C PRO A 82 -4.55 -4.71 -13.18
N PRO A 83 -4.74 -3.75 -14.11
CA PRO A 83 -3.69 -3.28 -15.03
C PRO A 83 -2.69 -2.37 -14.30
N LEU A 84 -1.42 -2.24 -14.70
CA LEU A 84 -0.40 -1.59 -13.85
C LEU A 84 -0.78 -0.17 -13.39
N SER A 85 -1.38 0.64 -14.28
CA SER A 85 -1.94 1.98 -14.00
C SER A 85 -2.77 2.05 -12.71
N ASP A 86 -3.70 1.13 -12.46
CA ASP A 86 -4.54 1.09 -11.24
C ASP A 86 -3.77 1.00 -9.91
N LEU A 87 -2.52 0.52 -9.91
CA LEU A 87 -1.64 0.60 -8.73
C LEU A 87 -0.72 1.82 -8.81
N ALA A 88 -0.37 2.27 -10.02
CA ALA A 88 0.52 3.41 -10.24
C ALA A 88 -0.10 4.79 -9.95
N ARG A 89 -1.38 4.83 -9.54
CA ARG A 89 -2.09 6.07 -9.22
C ARG A 89 -1.54 6.72 -7.95
N PRO A 90 -1.34 8.05 -7.92
CA PRO A 90 -1.13 8.79 -6.67
C PRO A 90 -2.24 8.51 -5.66
N GLU A 91 -1.88 8.46 -4.38
CA GLU A 91 -2.81 8.24 -3.28
C GLU A 91 -2.51 9.14 -2.08
N GLU A 92 -3.54 9.83 -1.61
CA GLU A 92 -3.49 10.65 -0.41
C GLU A 92 -3.64 9.75 0.82
N LYS A 93 -2.76 9.94 1.81
CA LYS A 93 -2.60 9.05 2.96
C LYS A 93 -2.99 9.78 4.25
N LEU A 94 -4.26 9.67 4.58
CA LEU A 94 -4.96 10.54 5.53
C LEU A 94 -5.80 9.69 6.50
N ALA A 95 -5.56 9.86 7.80
CA ALA A 95 -6.28 9.17 8.88
C ALA A 95 -6.35 7.63 8.73
N GLY A 96 -5.33 6.99 8.17
CA GLY A 96 -5.32 5.54 7.91
C GLY A 96 -6.10 5.10 6.66
N VAL A 97 -6.64 6.05 5.89
CA VAL A 97 -7.32 5.81 4.61
C VAL A 97 -6.39 6.20 3.46
N ARG A 98 -6.51 5.48 2.34
CA ARG A 98 -5.81 5.76 1.08
C ARG A 98 -6.83 6.19 0.04
N ILE A 99 -6.65 7.40 -0.49
CA ILE A 99 -7.63 8.10 -1.31
C ILE A 99 -7.06 8.40 -2.69
N ASP A 100 -7.76 7.98 -3.74
CA ASP A 100 -7.51 8.39 -5.12
C ASP A 100 -8.31 9.69 -5.35
N GLY A 101 -7.59 10.82 -5.28
CA GLY A 101 -8.21 12.15 -5.36
C GLY A 101 -8.88 12.46 -6.69
N ASN A 102 -8.41 11.84 -7.78
CA ASN A 102 -8.92 12.06 -9.14
C ASN A 102 -10.26 11.35 -9.37
N CYS A 103 -10.53 10.25 -8.68
CA CYS A 103 -11.86 9.61 -8.70
C CYS A 103 -12.72 9.83 -7.45
N ASN A 104 -12.15 10.46 -6.40
CA ASN A 104 -12.75 10.69 -5.08
C ASN A 104 -13.23 9.39 -4.39
N ALA A 105 -12.44 8.33 -4.52
CA ALA A 105 -12.73 7.01 -3.99
C ALA A 105 -11.54 6.43 -3.21
N ARG A 106 -11.73 5.30 -2.53
CA ARG A 106 -10.61 4.54 -1.96
C ARG A 106 -9.66 4.06 -3.06
N SER A 107 -8.37 4.26 -2.84
CA SER A 107 -7.33 3.76 -3.74
C SER A 107 -7.40 2.23 -3.88
N ARG A 108 -6.97 1.73 -5.05
CA ARG A 108 -6.75 0.28 -5.31
C ARG A 108 -8.01 -0.61 -5.21
N MET A 109 -9.21 -0.06 -5.36
CA MET A 109 -10.46 -0.82 -5.47
C MET A 109 -10.42 -1.87 -6.60
N SER A 110 -10.82 -3.11 -6.30
CA SER A 110 -11.17 -4.11 -7.32
C SER A 110 -12.47 -3.72 -8.03
N PHE A 111 -12.62 -4.10 -9.30
CA PHE A 111 -13.80 -3.78 -10.12
C PHE A 111 -14.30 -4.99 -10.90
N TYR A 112 -15.59 -4.96 -11.24
CA TYR A 112 -16.23 -5.90 -12.16
C TYR A 112 -16.08 -5.40 -13.60
N THR A 113 -16.09 -6.36 -14.53
CA THR A 113 -15.87 -6.18 -15.98
C THR A 113 -17.13 -6.42 -16.81
N GLY A 114 -18.27 -6.66 -16.16
CA GLY A 114 -19.57 -6.92 -16.78
C GLY A 114 -20.55 -7.52 -15.77
N ILE A 115 -21.85 -7.40 -16.05
CA ILE A 115 -22.94 -7.95 -15.24
C ILE A 115 -23.80 -8.83 -16.17
N GLY A 116 -23.74 -10.15 -15.97
CA GLY A 116 -24.72 -11.07 -16.57
C GLY A 116 -25.92 -11.25 -15.65
N ILE A 117 -27.14 -11.30 -16.18
CA ILE A 117 -28.37 -11.60 -15.46
C ILE A 117 -28.90 -12.94 -15.98
N HIS A 118 -29.11 -13.90 -15.08
CA HIS A 118 -29.83 -15.14 -15.36
C HIS A 118 -31.17 -15.15 -14.61
N SER A 119 -32.24 -15.61 -15.25
CA SER A 119 -33.44 -16.08 -14.55
C SER A 119 -33.18 -17.47 -13.95
N LEU A 120 -33.67 -17.72 -12.74
CA LEU A 120 -33.79 -19.05 -12.17
C LEU A 120 -35.15 -19.63 -12.57
N MET A 121 -35.15 -20.82 -13.16
CA MET A 121 -36.35 -21.51 -13.65
C MET A 121 -36.96 -22.42 -12.58
N ASP A 122 -38.25 -22.74 -12.69
CA ASP A 122 -38.98 -23.61 -11.74
C ASP A 122 -38.36 -25.00 -11.56
N ASP A 123 -37.68 -25.51 -12.60
CA ASP A 123 -36.97 -26.79 -12.57
C ASP A 123 -35.57 -26.71 -11.92
N GLY A 124 -35.18 -25.53 -11.44
CA GLY A 124 -33.89 -25.22 -10.82
C GLY A 124 -32.76 -24.87 -11.80
N THR A 125 -33.01 -24.87 -13.11
CA THR A 125 -31.99 -24.49 -14.11
C THR A 125 -31.87 -22.97 -14.26
N LEU A 126 -30.77 -22.50 -14.87
CA LEU A 126 -30.62 -21.10 -15.26
C LEU A 126 -31.09 -20.89 -16.71
N GLY A 127 -31.88 -19.83 -16.91
CA GLY A 127 -32.15 -19.29 -18.23
C GLY A 127 -30.89 -18.73 -18.91
N PRO A 128 -30.97 -18.34 -20.20
CA PRO A 128 -29.85 -17.75 -20.92
C PRO A 128 -29.35 -16.46 -20.24
N GLU A 129 -28.05 -16.20 -20.35
CA GLU A 129 -27.44 -14.97 -19.82
C GLU A 129 -27.95 -13.74 -20.61
N LYS A 130 -28.39 -12.71 -19.89
CA LYS A 130 -28.69 -11.38 -20.41
C LYS A 130 -27.64 -10.40 -19.87
N GLU A 131 -26.80 -9.87 -20.74
CA GLU A 131 -25.77 -8.91 -20.36
C GLU A 131 -26.35 -7.50 -20.19
N VAL A 132 -26.02 -6.84 -19.07
CA VAL A 132 -26.33 -5.43 -18.85
C VAL A 132 -25.46 -4.58 -19.76
N HIS A 133 -26.07 -3.63 -20.46
CA HIS A 133 -25.45 -2.87 -21.55
C HIS A 133 -25.90 -1.39 -21.52
N GLY A 134 -25.27 -0.54 -22.34
CA GLY A 134 -25.56 0.91 -22.39
C GLY A 134 -24.60 1.79 -21.59
N PHE A 135 -23.73 1.17 -20.78
CA PHE A 135 -22.53 1.82 -20.25
C PHE A 135 -21.35 1.70 -21.24
N PRO A 136 -20.27 2.51 -21.10
CA PRO A 136 -19.13 2.49 -22.01
C PRO A 136 -18.36 1.15 -22.03
N ASP A 137 -17.80 0.80 -23.19
CA ASP A 137 -16.90 -0.35 -23.32
C ASP A 137 -15.69 -0.21 -22.37
N GLY A 138 -15.30 -1.32 -21.73
CA GLY A 138 -14.20 -1.34 -20.76
C GLY A 138 -14.50 -0.71 -19.39
N ALA A 139 -15.75 -0.26 -19.14
CA ALA A 139 -16.18 0.34 -17.88
C ALA A 139 -15.77 -0.46 -16.63
N ARG A 140 -15.30 0.25 -15.61
CA ARG A 140 -14.87 -0.32 -14.33
C ARG A 140 -16.01 -0.22 -13.33
N ILE A 141 -16.72 -1.34 -13.13
CA ILE A 141 -17.99 -1.41 -12.40
C ILE A 141 -17.75 -1.69 -10.91
N ASN A 142 -18.39 -0.93 -10.03
CA ASN A 142 -18.25 -1.01 -8.57
C ASN A 142 -19.61 -0.89 -7.85
N PHE A 143 -19.68 -1.41 -6.62
CA PHE A 143 -20.83 -1.25 -5.70
C PHE A 143 -22.19 -1.67 -6.30
N VAL A 144 -22.29 -2.88 -6.86
CA VAL A 144 -23.54 -3.39 -7.47
C VAL A 144 -24.53 -3.84 -6.39
N SER A 145 -25.78 -3.35 -6.44
CA SER A 145 -26.88 -3.70 -5.53
C SER A 145 -28.24 -3.79 -6.25
N TRP A 146 -29.19 -4.53 -5.69
CA TRP A 146 -30.57 -4.63 -6.18
C TRP A 146 -31.50 -3.62 -5.50
N SER A 147 -32.52 -3.10 -6.20
CA SER A 147 -33.69 -2.45 -5.59
C SER A 147 -34.49 -3.45 -4.75
N GLN A 148 -35.30 -3.01 -3.78
CA GLN A 148 -35.97 -3.93 -2.85
C GLN A 148 -36.91 -4.94 -3.55
N ASN A 149 -37.60 -4.52 -4.63
CA ASN A 149 -38.40 -5.35 -5.53
C ASN A 149 -37.64 -6.12 -6.63
N GLY A 150 -36.30 -6.03 -6.70
CA GLY A 150 -35.49 -6.76 -7.68
C GLY A 150 -35.66 -6.35 -9.15
N ARG A 151 -36.36 -5.24 -9.46
CA ARG A 151 -36.58 -4.74 -10.84
C ARG A 151 -35.42 -3.91 -11.37
N HIS A 152 -34.66 -3.27 -10.49
CA HIS A 152 -33.55 -2.40 -10.85
C HIS A 152 -32.26 -2.85 -10.19
N LEU A 153 -31.14 -2.58 -10.86
CA LEU A 153 -29.81 -2.60 -10.28
C LEU A 153 -29.32 -1.17 -10.11
N SER A 154 -28.68 -0.87 -8.98
CA SER A 154 -27.81 0.29 -8.82
C SER A 154 -26.36 -0.17 -8.82
N PHE A 155 -25.50 0.63 -9.43
CA PHE A 155 -24.06 0.41 -9.40
C PHE A 155 -23.33 1.73 -9.68
N SER A 156 -22.01 1.70 -9.66
CA SER A 156 -21.17 2.83 -10.02
C SER A 156 -20.18 2.46 -11.11
N ILE A 157 -19.80 3.45 -11.89
CA ILE A 157 -18.76 3.35 -12.91
C ILE A 157 -17.68 4.39 -12.62
N ARG A 158 -16.43 3.95 -12.67
CA ARG A 158 -15.26 4.83 -12.77
C ARG A 158 -14.92 5.00 -14.26
N GLY A 159 -14.79 6.24 -14.72
CA GLY A 159 -14.43 6.55 -16.11
C GLY A 159 -12.98 6.19 -16.44
N ASP A 160 -12.57 6.54 -17.67
CA ASP A 160 -11.25 6.16 -18.19
C ASP A 160 -10.12 7.08 -17.70
N GLU A 161 -8.88 6.75 -18.04
CA GLU A 161 -7.70 7.31 -17.36
C GLU A 161 -7.15 8.60 -18.00
N ASP A 162 -7.55 8.94 -19.23
CA ASP A 162 -6.96 10.03 -20.03
C ASP A 162 -7.67 11.41 -19.89
N ASP A 163 -8.71 11.53 -19.05
CA ASP A 163 -9.42 12.79 -18.76
C ASP A 163 -9.76 12.90 -17.25
N GLU A 164 -9.18 13.91 -16.59
CA GLU A 164 -9.31 14.21 -15.14
C GLU A 164 -10.74 14.54 -14.67
N ASN A 165 -11.64 14.94 -15.57
CA ASN A 165 -13.06 15.10 -15.25
C ASN A 165 -13.86 13.82 -15.52
N SER A 166 -13.40 12.93 -16.40
CA SER A 166 -14.03 11.64 -16.64
C SER A 166 -13.75 10.61 -15.53
N SER A 167 -12.60 10.70 -14.85
CA SER A 167 -12.15 9.70 -13.87
C SER A 167 -13.03 9.57 -12.61
N LYS A 168 -13.86 10.57 -12.31
CA LYS A 168 -14.74 10.64 -11.15
C LYS A 168 -15.89 9.63 -11.23
N MET A 169 -16.20 8.97 -10.11
CA MET A 169 -17.22 7.93 -10.09
C MET A 169 -18.64 8.50 -10.26
N LYS A 170 -19.47 7.82 -11.05
CA LYS A 170 -20.90 8.15 -11.24
C LYS A 170 -21.79 6.97 -10.90
N VAL A 171 -22.97 7.24 -10.35
CA VAL A 171 -24.00 6.23 -10.08
C VAL A 171 -24.80 5.96 -11.35
N TRP A 172 -25.02 4.69 -11.62
CA TRP A 172 -25.77 4.15 -12.75
C TRP A 172 -26.91 3.27 -12.23
N VAL A 173 -28.00 3.22 -13.00
CA VAL A 173 -29.10 2.29 -12.78
C VAL A 173 -29.35 1.48 -14.06
N ALA A 174 -29.71 0.21 -13.89
CA ALA A 174 -30.14 -0.66 -14.98
C ALA A 174 -31.48 -1.32 -14.68
N ASP A 175 -32.31 -1.43 -15.70
CA ASP A 175 -33.55 -2.21 -15.68
C ASP A 175 -33.25 -3.69 -15.93
N VAL A 176 -33.82 -4.58 -15.11
CA VAL A 176 -33.51 -6.01 -15.10
C VAL A 176 -34.24 -6.79 -16.21
N GLU A 177 -35.37 -6.29 -16.71
CA GLU A 177 -36.13 -6.94 -17.78
C GLU A 177 -35.53 -6.69 -19.16
N THR A 178 -34.97 -5.51 -19.42
CA THR A 178 -34.28 -5.14 -20.66
C THR A 178 -32.77 -5.37 -20.60
N GLY A 179 -32.14 -5.20 -19.43
CA GLY A 179 -30.69 -5.10 -19.30
C GLY A 179 -30.12 -3.72 -19.65
N SER A 180 -30.97 -2.73 -19.93
CA SER A 180 -30.54 -1.39 -20.33
C SER A 180 -30.09 -0.56 -19.12
N ALA A 181 -28.86 -0.04 -19.16
CA ALA A 181 -28.26 0.81 -18.15
C ALA A 181 -28.15 2.27 -18.60
N ARG A 182 -28.26 3.19 -17.63
CA ARG A 182 -28.03 4.63 -17.81
C ARG A 182 -27.46 5.26 -16.52
N PRO A 183 -26.87 6.47 -16.59
CA PRO A 183 -26.62 7.27 -15.40
C PRO A 183 -27.91 7.48 -14.59
N LEU A 184 -27.79 7.51 -13.27
CA LEU A 184 -28.89 7.90 -12.38
C LEU A 184 -29.19 9.40 -12.52
N PHE A 185 -28.14 10.22 -12.46
CA PHE A 185 -28.24 11.68 -12.54
C PHE A 185 -28.24 12.16 -14.00
N GLN A 186 -29.17 13.06 -14.34
CA GLN A 186 -29.20 13.71 -15.65
C GLN A 186 -28.10 14.78 -15.80
N SER A 187 -27.69 15.41 -14.69
CA SER A 187 -26.61 16.40 -14.69
C SER A 187 -25.24 15.72 -14.83
N PRO A 188 -24.35 16.20 -15.73
CA PRO A 188 -23.01 15.64 -15.88
C PRO A 188 -22.11 15.92 -14.66
N ASP A 189 -22.44 16.91 -13.83
CA ASP A 189 -21.55 17.42 -12.78
C ASP A 189 -21.78 16.78 -11.39
N ILE A 190 -22.69 15.81 -11.29
CA ILE A 190 -22.94 15.07 -10.04
C ILE A 190 -22.07 13.83 -10.01
N TYR A 191 -21.24 13.74 -8.98
CA TYR A 191 -20.26 12.67 -8.77
C TYR A 191 -20.41 12.05 -7.39
N LEU A 192 -20.15 10.74 -7.32
CA LEU A 192 -20.17 9.94 -6.11
C LEU A 192 -18.94 10.25 -5.25
N ASN A 193 -19.13 10.44 -3.95
CA ASN A 193 -18.07 10.33 -2.96
C ASN A 193 -18.00 8.86 -2.50
N ALA A 194 -16.85 8.21 -2.67
CA ALA A 194 -16.65 6.79 -2.36
C ALA A 194 -15.47 6.56 -1.39
N ILE A 195 -15.25 7.48 -0.44
CA ILE A 195 -14.28 7.30 0.66
C ILE A 195 -14.83 6.38 1.77
N PHE A 196 -16.15 6.36 1.98
CA PHE A 196 -16.85 5.48 2.92
C PHE A 196 -18.08 4.85 2.24
N ASP A 197 -19.24 4.85 2.91
CA ASP A 197 -20.52 4.49 2.31
C ASP A 197 -20.83 5.40 1.12
N ASN A 198 -21.50 4.82 0.12
CA ASN A 198 -21.60 5.38 -1.23
C ASN A 198 -23.06 5.59 -1.63
N PHE A 199 -23.88 4.53 -1.71
CA PHE A 199 -25.33 4.65 -1.89
C PHE A 199 -26.08 3.43 -1.36
N VAL A 200 -27.35 3.63 -0.98
CA VAL A 200 -28.26 2.60 -0.47
C VAL A 200 -29.69 2.85 -0.97
N TRP A 201 -30.46 1.80 -1.23
CA TRP A 201 -31.87 1.92 -1.60
C TRP A 201 -32.72 2.22 -0.36
N VAL A 202 -33.45 3.33 -0.39
CA VAL A 202 -34.43 3.70 0.66
C VAL A 202 -35.79 3.08 0.36
N ASP A 203 -36.14 2.98 -0.92
CA ASP A 203 -37.33 2.29 -1.42
C ASP A 203 -37.04 1.60 -2.78
N ASP A 204 -38.08 1.21 -3.51
CA ASP A 204 -38.00 0.56 -4.84
C ASP A 204 -37.48 1.45 -5.98
N SER A 205 -37.41 2.76 -5.74
CA SER A 205 -37.24 3.83 -6.73
C SER A 205 -36.36 5.00 -6.26
N THR A 206 -36.05 5.09 -4.96
CA THR A 206 -35.17 6.13 -4.39
C THR A 206 -33.88 5.55 -3.83
N LEU A 207 -32.75 6.12 -4.24
CA LEU A 207 -31.44 5.90 -3.67
C LEU A 207 -31.05 7.07 -2.75
N LEU A 208 -30.53 6.78 -1.56
CA LEU A 208 -29.73 7.74 -0.80
C LEU A 208 -28.27 7.62 -1.27
N VAL A 209 -27.66 8.75 -1.62
CA VAL A 209 -26.33 8.82 -2.26
C VAL A 209 -25.42 9.83 -1.54
N CYS A 210 -24.20 9.42 -1.22
CA CYS A 210 -23.10 10.30 -0.82
C CYS A 210 -22.54 11.01 -2.06
N THR A 211 -22.96 12.25 -2.30
CA THR A 211 -22.43 13.05 -3.43
C THR A 211 -21.27 13.93 -2.98
N ILE A 212 -20.35 14.26 -3.91
CA ILE A 212 -19.36 15.32 -3.67
C ILE A 212 -20.11 16.67 -3.52
N PRO A 213 -19.92 17.44 -2.44
CA PRO A 213 -20.65 18.70 -2.26
C PRO A 213 -20.35 19.71 -3.38
N ALA A 214 -21.39 20.23 -4.02
CA ALA A 214 -21.26 21.21 -5.11
C ALA A 214 -20.56 22.52 -4.68
N THR A 215 -20.59 22.83 -3.38
CA THR A 215 -19.91 23.99 -2.77
C THR A 215 -18.43 23.75 -2.43
N ARG A 216 -17.89 22.54 -2.63
CA ARG A 216 -16.58 22.14 -2.11
C ARG A 216 -15.39 22.94 -2.66
N GLY A 217 -15.43 23.33 -3.93
CA GLY A 217 -14.34 24.05 -4.58
C GLY A 217 -13.05 23.23 -4.76
N ALA A 218 -11.91 23.93 -4.85
CA ALA A 218 -10.58 23.35 -5.05
C ALA A 218 -10.00 22.76 -3.74
N PRO A 219 -9.10 21.76 -3.81
CA PRO A 219 -8.47 21.17 -2.63
C PRO A 219 -7.66 22.21 -1.83
N PRO A 220 -7.55 22.06 -0.49
CA PRO A 220 -6.65 22.84 0.32
C PRO A 220 -5.23 22.85 -0.25
N LYS A 221 -4.62 24.04 -0.32
CA LYS A 221 -3.23 24.20 -0.73
C LYS A 221 -2.31 24.04 0.47
N LYS A 222 -1.31 23.16 0.37
CA LYS A 222 -0.35 22.94 1.47
C LYS A 222 0.40 24.24 1.78
N PRO A 223 0.42 24.71 3.03
CA PRO A 223 1.09 25.97 3.37
C PRO A 223 2.60 25.84 3.15
N LEU A 224 3.18 26.76 2.39
CA LEU A 224 4.62 26.78 2.05
C LEU A 224 5.53 26.98 3.28
N VAL A 225 4.98 27.56 4.35
CA VAL A 225 5.61 27.68 5.67
C VAL A 225 4.60 27.15 6.70
N PRO A 226 4.96 26.16 7.54
CA PRO A 226 4.08 25.69 8.61
C PRO A 226 3.65 26.81 9.56
N SER A 227 2.39 26.77 10.01
CA SER A 227 1.81 27.71 10.99
C SER A 227 2.57 27.71 12.33
N GLY A 228 3.15 26.57 12.70
CA GLY A 228 4.02 26.40 13.85
C GLY A 228 4.80 25.08 13.81
N PRO A 229 5.58 24.76 14.86
CA PRO A 229 6.16 23.42 15.02
C PRO A 229 5.06 22.38 15.26
N LYS A 230 5.31 21.14 14.85
CA LYS A 230 4.42 20.01 15.15
C LYS A 230 4.57 19.61 16.61
N ILE A 231 3.69 20.11 17.46
CA ILE A 231 3.65 19.78 18.89
C ILE A 231 2.79 18.52 19.07
N GLN A 232 3.40 17.47 19.60
CA GLN A 232 2.69 16.36 20.23
C GLN A 232 2.98 16.45 21.73
N SER A 233 1.95 16.74 22.52
CA SER A 233 2.06 16.89 23.97
C SER A 233 1.55 15.64 24.69
N ASN A 234 2.13 15.37 25.86
CA ASN A 234 1.53 14.53 26.89
C ASN A 234 1.70 15.20 28.27
N GLU A 235 1.50 16.53 28.33
CA GLU A 235 1.61 17.33 29.56
C GLU A 235 0.55 16.94 30.60
N GLU A 236 -0.57 16.36 30.16
CA GLU A 236 -1.61 15.71 30.97
C GLU A 236 -1.16 14.36 31.58
N GLN A 237 -0.02 13.80 31.12
CA GLN A 237 0.57 12.54 31.58
C GLN A 237 -0.25 11.27 31.29
N ASN A 238 -1.16 11.33 30.32
CA ASN A 238 -2.02 10.22 29.89
C ASN A 238 -1.19 9.00 29.43
N VAL A 239 -1.38 7.85 30.07
CA VAL A 239 -0.58 6.63 29.81
C VAL A 239 -1.20 5.79 28.68
N VAL A 240 -1.08 6.27 27.44
CA VAL A 240 -1.70 5.63 26.27
C VAL A 240 -0.75 4.63 25.60
N GLN A 241 -1.01 3.33 25.77
CA GLN A 241 -0.34 2.26 25.02
C GLN A 241 -0.91 2.14 23.59
N VAL A 242 -0.56 3.07 22.71
CA VAL A 242 -0.98 3.03 21.31
C VAL A 242 -0.14 2.00 20.55
N ARG A 243 -0.78 1.04 19.88
CA ARG A 243 -0.12 0.29 18.80
C ARG A 243 0.32 1.30 17.73
N THR A 244 1.49 1.11 17.12
CA THR A 244 1.90 1.93 15.97
C THR A 244 0.80 1.92 14.90
N PHE A 245 0.65 3.00 14.13
CA PHE A 245 -0.23 3.09 12.96
C PHE A 245 0.47 3.87 11.83
N GLN A 246 0.07 3.63 10.58
CA GLN A 246 0.55 4.35 9.39
C GLN A 246 -0.55 5.22 8.77
N ASP A 247 -0.19 6.02 7.76
CA ASP A 247 -1.08 6.87 6.96
C ASP A 247 -1.93 7.86 7.79
N LEU A 248 -1.50 8.17 9.02
CA LEU A 248 -2.18 9.09 9.94
C LEU A 248 -2.15 10.54 9.43
N LEU A 249 -3.03 11.37 9.98
CA LEU A 249 -2.96 12.82 9.84
C LEU A 249 -1.69 13.34 10.54
N LYS A 250 -1.01 14.33 9.93
CA LYS A 250 0.31 14.80 10.39
C LYS A 250 0.30 16.26 10.84
N ASP A 251 -0.71 17.03 10.47
CA ASP A 251 -0.87 18.48 10.71
C ASP A 251 -2.30 18.92 10.37
N GLU A 252 -2.65 20.18 10.67
CA GLU A 252 -3.96 20.81 10.36
C GLU A 252 -4.29 20.73 8.86
N TYR A 253 -3.28 20.78 8.00
CA TYR A 253 -3.46 20.65 6.55
C TYR A 253 -3.92 19.24 6.15
N ASP A 254 -3.35 18.19 6.75
CA ASP A 254 -3.85 16.83 6.56
C ASP A 254 -5.30 16.68 7.10
N GLU A 255 -5.71 17.38 8.17
CA GLU A 255 -7.12 17.43 8.61
C GLU A 255 -8.03 18.07 7.56
N ASP A 256 -7.65 19.25 7.05
CA ASP A 256 -8.40 19.99 6.02
C ASP A 256 -8.53 19.18 4.72
N LEU A 257 -7.47 18.47 4.34
CA LEU A 257 -7.45 17.63 3.15
C LEU A 257 -8.28 16.34 3.35
N PHE A 258 -8.32 15.80 4.56
CA PHE A 258 -9.21 14.68 4.91
C PHE A 258 -10.68 15.12 4.83
N ASP A 259 -11.03 16.27 5.43
CA ASP A 259 -12.38 16.83 5.31
C ASP A 259 -12.76 17.11 3.85
N TYR A 260 -11.83 17.65 3.05
CA TYR A 260 -12.06 17.92 1.62
C TYR A 260 -12.48 16.63 0.87
N TYR A 261 -11.71 15.56 0.97
CA TYR A 261 -12.02 14.33 0.23
C TYR A 261 -13.17 13.53 0.82
N ALA A 262 -13.30 13.49 2.15
CA ALA A 262 -14.24 12.61 2.84
C ALA A 262 -15.63 13.23 3.11
N THR A 263 -15.76 14.57 3.08
CA THR A 263 -17.08 15.21 3.24
C THR A 263 -17.99 14.89 2.06
N SER A 264 -19.20 14.45 2.37
CA SER A 264 -20.25 14.13 1.42
C SER A 264 -21.50 14.97 1.70
N GLN A 265 -22.20 15.38 0.65
CA GLN A 265 -23.59 15.84 0.74
C GLN A 265 -24.50 14.64 0.48
N LEU A 266 -25.34 14.30 1.46
CA LEU A 266 -26.35 13.27 1.28
C LEU A 266 -27.47 13.78 0.36
N VAL A 267 -27.89 12.94 -0.58
CA VAL A 267 -28.88 13.24 -1.61
C VAL A 267 -29.82 12.04 -1.76
N LEU A 268 -31.12 12.28 -1.63
CA LEU A 268 -32.15 11.37 -2.15
C LEU A 268 -32.27 11.60 -3.66
N ALA A 269 -32.19 10.53 -4.45
CA ALA A 269 -32.25 10.54 -5.90
C ALA A 269 -33.27 9.52 -6.41
N SER A 270 -34.27 9.98 -7.17
CA SER A 270 -35.24 9.10 -7.82
C SER A 270 -34.66 8.45 -9.07
N LEU A 271 -35.26 7.35 -9.55
CA LEU A 271 -34.88 6.73 -10.82
C LEU A 271 -34.90 7.71 -12.00
N ASP A 272 -35.84 8.67 -12.02
CA ASP A 272 -35.93 9.68 -13.09
C ASP A 272 -34.80 10.72 -13.05
N GLY A 273 -33.98 10.71 -11.98
CA GLY A 273 -32.83 11.59 -11.80
C GLY A 273 -33.17 12.91 -11.11
N GLU A 274 -34.39 13.06 -10.56
CA GLU A 274 -34.69 14.15 -9.64
C GLU A 274 -33.93 13.95 -8.33
N MET A 275 -33.46 15.04 -7.72
CA MET A 275 -32.63 14.98 -6.52
C MET A 275 -33.07 15.97 -5.43
N LYS A 276 -33.01 15.52 -4.18
CA LYS A 276 -33.23 16.33 -2.97
C LYS A 276 -32.06 16.12 -2.00
N PRO A 277 -31.21 17.13 -1.75
CA PRO A 277 -30.25 17.09 -0.65
C PRO A 277 -30.94 16.91 0.70
N ILE A 278 -30.38 16.07 1.57
CA ILE A 278 -30.81 15.92 2.96
C ILE A 278 -29.63 16.13 3.92
N GLY A 279 -29.89 16.79 5.06
CA GLY A 279 -28.85 17.15 6.02
C GLY A 279 -27.77 18.12 5.50
N PRO A 280 -26.86 18.56 6.38
CA PRO A 280 -25.67 19.31 6.00
C PRO A 280 -24.61 18.39 5.34
N PRO A 281 -23.58 18.93 4.67
CA PRO A 281 -22.40 18.17 4.34
C PRO A 281 -21.64 17.72 5.60
N ALA A 282 -21.23 16.45 5.67
CA ALA A 282 -20.37 15.93 6.74
C ALA A 282 -19.55 14.71 6.26
N VAL A 283 -18.60 14.25 7.09
CA VAL A 283 -17.85 13.01 6.84
C VAL A 283 -18.73 11.80 7.21
N TYR A 284 -19.68 11.48 6.34
CA TYR A 284 -20.58 10.33 6.50
C TYR A 284 -19.82 9.01 6.35
N THR A 285 -20.13 8.05 7.24
CA THR A 285 -19.40 6.79 7.39
C THR A 285 -20.27 5.54 7.49
N SER A 286 -21.58 5.70 7.75
CA SER A 286 -22.58 4.62 7.65
C SER A 286 -23.95 5.22 7.31
N MET A 287 -24.72 4.56 6.44
CA MET A 287 -26.12 4.89 6.13
C MET A 287 -27.00 3.64 6.16
N ASP A 288 -27.93 3.56 7.12
CA ASP A 288 -28.79 2.37 7.31
C ASP A 288 -30.29 2.77 7.34
N PRO A 289 -31.02 2.65 6.20
CA PRO A 289 -32.45 2.96 6.12
C PRO A 289 -33.32 1.96 6.91
N SER A 290 -34.36 2.45 7.59
CA SER A 290 -35.23 1.58 8.39
C SER A 290 -36.09 0.66 7.51
N PRO A 291 -36.42 -0.56 7.97
CA PRO A 291 -37.28 -1.51 7.26
C PRO A 291 -38.65 -0.96 6.86
N ASP A 292 -39.19 -0.03 7.65
CA ASP A 292 -40.49 0.60 7.41
C ASP A 292 -40.41 1.88 6.55
N GLN A 293 -39.22 2.20 6.02
CA GLN A 293 -38.94 3.33 5.13
C GLN A 293 -39.21 4.71 5.75
N LYS A 294 -39.43 4.80 7.08
CA LYS A 294 -39.70 6.06 7.80
C LYS A 294 -38.45 6.77 8.29
N TYR A 295 -37.35 6.06 8.50
CA TYR A 295 -36.15 6.56 9.15
C TYR A 295 -34.86 6.12 8.44
N ILE A 296 -33.75 6.76 8.78
CA ILE A 296 -32.40 6.37 8.37
C ILE A 296 -31.46 6.63 9.55
N LEU A 297 -30.68 5.62 9.95
CA LEU A 297 -29.63 5.76 10.94
C LEU A 297 -28.34 6.19 10.24
N ILE A 298 -27.79 7.33 10.67
CA ILE A 298 -26.67 8.00 10.01
C ILE A 298 -25.49 8.12 10.97
N THR A 299 -24.33 7.56 10.61
CA THR A 299 -23.08 7.71 11.38
C THR A 299 -22.10 8.60 10.65
N TYR A 300 -21.58 9.64 11.31
CA TYR A 300 -20.60 10.57 10.74
C TYR A 300 -19.49 10.94 11.72
N ILE A 301 -18.29 11.14 11.16
CA ILE A 301 -17.08 11.60 11.85
C ILE A 301 -17.13 13.13 11.99
N HIS A 302 -16.52 13.67 13.06
CA HIS A 302 -16.34 15.12 13.22
C HIS A 302 -15.07 15.48 14.01
N ARG A 303 -14.58 16.71 13.82
CA ARG A 303 -13.41 17.25 14.56
C ARG A 303 -13.68 17.39 16.08
N PRO A 304 -12.63 17.45 16.93
CA PRO A 304 -11.20 17.33 16.59
C PRO A 304 -10.83 15.93 16.11
N TYR A 305 -9.84 15.81 15.21
CA TYR A 305 -9.31 14.52 14.80
C TYR A 305 -8.09 14.12 15.62
N SER A 306 -7.66 12.86 15.45
CA SER A 306 -6.51 12.33 16.17
C SER A 306 -5.33 12.10 15.22
N PHE A 307 -4.18 12.67 15.59
CA PHE A 307 -2.91 12.48 14.88
C PHE A 307 -2.21 11.15 15.24
N ILE A 308 -2.80 10.32 16.11
CA ILE A 308 -2.20 9.08 16.64
C ILE A 308 -3.01 7.79 16.36
N VAL A 309 -4.23 7.87 15.84
CA VAL A 309 -5.07 6.71 15.48
C VAL A 309 -5.79 6.93 14.13
N PRO A 310 -6.18 5.86 13.40
CA PRO A 310 -6.94 6.00 12.14
C PRO A 310 -8.39 6.45 12.36
N CYS A 311 -9.05 6.96 11.30
CA CYS A 311 -10.39 7.57 11.32
C CYS A 311 -11.49 6.67 11.91
N GLY A 312 -11.31 5.35 11.85
CA GLY A 312 -12.20 4.39 12.51
C GLY A 312 -12.33 4.58 14.02
N ARG A 313 -11.39 5.33 14.64
CA ARG A 313 -11.33 5.72 16.06
C ARG A 313 -11.48 7.23 16.30
N PHE A 314 -11.85 8.03 15.30
CA PHE A 314 -12.17 9.46 15.51
C PHE A 314 -13.53 9.62 16.21
N PRO A 315 -13.81 10.80 16.81
CA PRO A 315 -15.13 11.14 17.31
C PRO A 315 -16.21 10.96 16.22
N LYS A 316 -17.29 10.28 16.60
CA LYS A 316 -18.44 10.01 15.74
C LYS A 316 -19.73 10.43 16.43
N LYS A 317 -20.71 10.82 15.64
CA LYS A 317 -22.11 10.93 16.03
C LYS A 317 -22.91 9.87 15.29
N VAL A 318 -23.82 9.24 16.01
CA VAL A 318 -24.86 8.37 15.45
C VAL A 318 -26.18 9.09 15.68
N ASP A 319 -26.77 9.61 14.60
CA ASP A 319 -28.05 10.31 14.62
C ASP A 319 -29.09 9.48 13.86
N LEU A 320 -30.28 9.32 14.43
CA LEU A 320 -31.46 8.81 13.74
C LEU A 320 -32.19 9.99 13.08
N TRP A 321 -32.46 9.89 11.78
CA TRP A 321 -33.23 10.86 11.01
C TRP A 321 -34.51 10.24 10.45
N THR A 322 -35.51 11.04 10.08
CA THR A 322 -36.59 10.60 9.18
C THR A 322 -36.04 10.37 7.77
N SER A 323 -36.72 9.54 6.97
CA SER A 323 -36.35 9.29 5.57
C SER A 323 -36.44 10.53 4.67
N ASP A 324 -37.18 11.57 5.07
CA ASP A 324 -37.16 12.86 4.40
C ASP A 324 -36.07 13.84 4.91
N GLY A 325 -35.25 13.43 5.87
CA GLY A 325 -34.01 14.12 6.28
C GLY A 325 -34.10 14.99 7.55
N LYS A 326 -35.09 14.79 8.43
CA LYS A 326 -35.19 15.53 9.71
C LYS A 326 -34.48 14.77 10.83
N PHE A 327 -33.67 15.44 11.65
CA PHE A 327 -33.09 14.84 12.86
C PHE A 327 -34.18 14.41 13.86
N VAL A 328 -34.00 13.26 14.51
CA VAL A 328 -34.93 12.69 15.50
C VAL A 328 -34.26 12.45 16.86
N ARG A 329 -33.17 11.67 16.92
CA ARG A 329 -32.47 11.32 18.18
C ARG A 329 -30.97 11.05 17.94
N LYS A 330 -30.15 11.11 18.99
CA LYS A 330 -28.70 10.86 18.98
C LYS A 330 -28.31 9.79 20.01
N PHE A 331 -27.36 8.92 19.66
CA PHE A 331 -26.95 7.79 20.50
C PHE A 331 -25.42 7.75 20.72
N THR A 332 -24.94 8.22 21.89
CA THR A 332 -23.56 8.06 22.37
C THR A 332 -23.47 8.21 23.90
N GLN A 333 -23.01 7.18 24.62
CA GLN A 333 -22.55 7.21 26.03
C GLN A 333 -21.46 6.13 26.22
N ASP A 334 -20.62 6.25 27.28
CA ASP A 334 -19.71 5.24 27.88
C ASP A 334 -18.17 5.31 27.68
N GLY A 335 -17.63 5.90 26.61
CA GLY A 335 -16.17 6.12 26.47
C GLY A 335 -15.29 4.89 26.13
N GLY A 336 -15.82 3.66 26.14
CA GLY A 336 -15.25 2.53 25.39
C GLY A 336 -13.90 1.91 25.81
N ASP A 337 -13.22 2.30 26.91
CA ASP A 337 -11.98 1.60 27.33
C ASP A 337 -12.23 0.16 27.79
N ALA A 338 -11.40 -0.76 27.33
CA ALA A 338 -11.44 -2.19 27.63
C ALA A 338 -10.49 -2.60 28.77
N LYS A 339 -9.64 -1.71 29.28
CA LYS A 339 -8.76 -2.03 30.42
C LYS A 339 -9.43 -1.90 31.78
N VAL A 340 -10.51 -1.12 31.88
CA VAL A 340 -11.28 -1.00 33.13
C VAL A 340 -12.01 -2.32 33.41
N GLU A 341 -11.90 -2.82 34.65
CA GLU A 341 -12.71 -3.94 35.13
C GLU A 341 -14.06 -3.44 35.62
N VAL A 342 -15.10 -3.67 34.80
CA VAL A 342 -16.49 -3.29 35.04
C VAL A 342 -17.41 -4.47 34.72
N SER A 343 -18.50 -4.59 35.48
CA SER A 343 -19.66 -5.45 35.18
C SER A 343 -20.95 -4.68 35.54
N PRO A 344 -21.90 -4.49 34.62
CA PRO A 344 -21.76 -4.81 33.19
C PRO A 344 -20.65 -4.00 32.53
N ARG A 345 -20.08 -4.55 31.47
CA ARG A 345 -19.07 -3.92 30.62
C ARG A 345 -19.71 -3.12 29.50
N ASP A 346 -20.74 -3.69 28.86
CA ASP A 346 -21.54 -3.06 27.81
C ASP A 346 -23.02 -3.15 28.20
N ILE A 347 -23.82 -2.14 27.83
CA ILE A 347 -25.27 -2.11 28.03
C ILE A 347 -25.95 -1.91 26.68
N VAL A 348 -26.86 -2.81 26.33
CA VAL A 348 -27.67 -2.74 25.11
C VAL A 348 -29.01 -2.09 25.47
N TYR A 349 -29.40 -1.06 24.72
CA TYR A 349 -30.66 -0.34 24.90
C TYR A 349 -31.64 -0.61 23.75
N THR A 350 -32.93 -0.38 23.99
CA THR A 350 -34.01 -0.45 23.00
C THR A 350 -34.92 0.79 23.10
N GLU A 351 -35.62 1.13 22.03
CA GLU A 351 -36.53 2.29 21.98
C GLU A 351 -37.65 2.06 20.94
N PRO A 352 -38.92 2.46 21.21
CA PRO A 352 -39.99 2.39 20.23
C PRO A 352 -39.74 3.24 18.98
N ALA A 353 -40.14 2.73 17.81
CA ALA A 353 -39.98 3.43 16.53
C ALA A 353 -40.90 4.65 16.35
N GLU A 354 -41.93 4.83 17.20
CA GLU A 354 -42.72 6.08 17.27
C GLU A 354 -42.26 6.87 18.49
N ILE A 355 -41.39 7.85 18.28
CA ILE A 355 -40.64 8.48 19.37
C ILE A 355 -41.52 9.49 20.14
N VAL A 356 -41.90 9.08 21.35
CA VAL A 356 -42.59 9.90 22.33
C VAL A 356 -41.58 10.89 22.95
N ASN A 357 -41.86 12.18 22.82
CA ASN A 357 -40.98 13.24 23.33
C ASN A 357 -40.85 13.20 24.86
N GLY A 358 -39.72 12.69 25.35
CA GLY A 358 -39.36 12.65 26.77
C GLY A 358 -38.97 11.25 27.27
N GLU A 359 -39.32 10.19 26.55
CA GLU A 359 -39.03 8.82 26.97
C GLU A 359 -37.56 8.45 26.72
N GLN A 360 -36.94 7.82 27.74
CA GLN A 360 -35.55 7.36 27.71
C GLN A 360 -35.48 5.94 27.11
N PRO A 361 -34.38 5.57 26.44
CA PRO A 361 -34.18 4.19 25.98
C PRO A 361 -34.21 3.19 27.15
N GLU A 362 -34.90 2.08 26.98
CA GLU A 362 -34.98 1.01 27.98
C GLU A 362 -33.76 0.09 27.86
N VAL A 363 -33.34 -0.55 28.97
CA VAL A 363 -32.21 -1.49 28.95
C VAL A 363 -32.68 -2.85 28.46
N LEU A 364 -32.33 -3.19 27.22
CA LEU A 364 -32.60 -4.48 26.59
C LEU A 364 -31.73 -5.60 27.18
N HIS A 365 -30.43 -5.34 27.38
CA HIS A 365 -29.52 -6.33 27.99
C HIS A 365 -28.26 -5.69 28.60
N LYS A 366 -27.50 -6.48 29.36
CA LYS A 366 -26.28 -6.12 30.10
C LYS A 366 -25.28 -7.26 29.95
N LEU A 367 -24.06 -6.95 29.54
CA LEU A 367 -23.03 -7.91 29.13
C LEU A 367 -21.77 -7.78 30.01
N ASP A 368 -21.01 -8.87 30.21
CA ASP A 368 -19.76 -8.87 30.98
C ASP A 368 -18.51 -8.74 30.08
N LEU A 369 -18.66 -9.21 28.83
CA LEU A 369 -17.68 -9.16 27.76
C LEU A 369 -18.07 -8.04 26.78
N ARG A 370 -17.36 -7.87 25.66
CA ARG A 370 -17.75 -6.86 24.65
C ARG A 370 -18.85 -7.37 23.73
N TYR A 371 -19.85 -6.52 23.50
CA TYR A 371 -20.93 -6.68 22.54
C TYR A 371 -20.39 -6.98 21.14
N GLY A 372 -20.88 -8.07 20.55
CA GLY A 372 -20.54 -8.54 19.21
C GLY A 372 -21.65 -8.37 18.18
N GLY A 373 -22.75 -7.70 18.54
CA GLY A 373 -23.93 -7.53 17.69
C GLY A 373 -25.19 -8.22 18.21
N ILE A 374 -26.28 -8.06 17.47
CA ILE A 374 -27.57 -8.71 17.69
C ILE A 374 -28.11 -9.26 16.36
N SER A 375 -28.73 -10.43 16.40
CA SER A 375 -29.52 -10.98 15.29
C SER A 375 -30.98 -11.11 15.73
N TRP A 376 -31.85 -10.31 15.11
CA TRP A 376 -33.29 -10.30 15.38
C TRP A 376 -33.99 -11.46 14.67
N CYS A 377 -35.02 -12.04 15.29
CA CYS A 377 -35.96 -12.94 14.62
C CYS A 377 -37.33 -12.25 14.50
N ASP A 378 -37.94 -11.99 15.65
CA ASP A 378 -39.21 -11.27 15.83
C ASP A 378 -39.32 -10.81 17.29
N ASP A 379 -40.48 -10.27 17.66
CA ASP A 379 -40.81 -9.73 18.98
C ASP A 379 -40.67 -10.75 20.13
N SER A 380 -40.65 -12.05 19.80
CA SER A 380 -40.45 -13.15 20.75
C SER A 380 -38.98 -13.53 20.96
N LEU A 381 -38.09 -13.21 20.01
CA LEU A 381 -36.75 -13.79 19.93
C LEU A 381 -35.72 -12.87 19.23
N ALA A 382 -34.62 -12.59 19.92
CA ALA A 382 -33.36 -12.18 19.32
C ALA A 382 -32.16 -12.89 19.98
N LEU A 383 -31.03 -12.93 19.26
CA LEU A 383 -29.75 -13.45 19.74
C LEU A 383 -28.73 -12.33 19.90
N VAL A 384 -28.21 -12.12 21.11
CA VAL A 384 -27.16 -11.13 21.40
C VAL A 384 -25.83 -11.85 21.57
N TYR A 385 -24.76 -11.32 20.94
CA TYR A 385 -23.42 -11.90 21.01
C TYR A 385 -22.52 -11.08 21.94
N GLU A 386 -21.66 -11.74 22.72
CA GLU A 386 -20.57 -11.07 23.43
C GLU A 386 -19.26 -11.88 23.33
N SER A 387 -18.12 -11.21 23.39
CA SER A 387 -16.80 -11.84 23.23
C SER A 387 -15.68 -11.13 24.02
N TRP A 388 -14.65 -11.89 24.37
CA TRP A 388 -13.45 -11.35 25.02
C TRP A 388 -12.18 -11.99 24.47
N TYR A 389 -11.38 -11.19 23.76
CA TYR A 389 -10.20 -11.68 23.04
C TYR A 389 -9.15 -12.31 23.98
N LYS A 390 -8.91 -11.76 25.18
CA LYS A 390 -7.86 -12.23 26.09
C LYS A 390 -8.11 -13.65 26.60
N THR A 391 -9.36 -13.99 26.92
CA THR A 391 -9.75 -15.34 27.36
C THR A 391 -10.28 -16.23 26.23
N ARG A 392 -10.29 -15.71 24.99
CA ARG A 392 -10.90 -16.33 23.79
C ARG A 392 -12.40 -16.65 23.91
N ARG A 393 -13.05 -16.21 24.99
CA ARG A 393 -14.41 -16.59 25.35
C ARG A 393 -15.42 -15.86 24.47
N THR A 394 -16.43 -16.60 24.01
CA THR A 394 -17.57 -16.09 23.24
C THR A 394 -18.85 -16.65 23.83
N ARG A 395 -19.87 -15.81 23.98
CA ARG A 395 -21.20 -16.20 24.42
C ARG A 395 -22.27 -15.72 23.42
N THR A 396 -23.35 -16.48 23.37
CA THR A 396 -24.59 -16.11 22.68
C THR A 396 -25.71 -16.15 23.70
N TRP A 397 -26.50 -15.08 23.77
CA TRP A 397 -27.63 -14.91 24.68
C TRP A 397 -28.95 -14.93 23.90
N VAL A 398 -29.97 -15.60 24.44
CA VAL A 398 -31.36 -15.50 23.98
C VAL A 398 -32.04 -14.38 24.76
N ILE A 399 -32.66 -13.45 24.04
CA ILE A 399 -33.52 -12.40 24.61
C ILE A 399 -34.90 -12.42 23.93
N THR A 400 -35.90 -11.84 24.60
CA THR A 400 -37.25 -11.63 24.05
C THR A 400 -37.54 -10.12 24.01
N PRO A 401 -37.61 -9.49 22.83
CA PRO A 401 -37.76 -8.03 22.71
C PRO A 401 -38.98 -7.41 23.40
N GLU A 402 -40.16 -8.03 23.32
CA GLU A 402 -41.42 -7.46 23.85
C GLU A 402 -41.76 -7.81 25.31
N LYS A 403 -40.92 -8.60 26.02
CA LYS A 403 -41.32 -9.17 27.33
C LYS A 403 -40.18 -9.15 28.34
N GLU A 404 -40.52 -8.93 29.61
CA GLU A 404 -39.63 -9.07 30.77
C GLU A 404 -39.23 -10.54 31.07
N ILE A 405 -38.80 -11.28 30.05
CA ILE A 405 -38.21 -12.62 30.19
C ILE A 405 -36.71 -12.43 30.37
N THR A 406 -36.18 -12.84 31.52
CA THR A 406 -34.74 -12.76 31.84
C THR A 406 -33.89 -13.41 30.73
N PRO A 407 -32.96 -12.66 30.11
CA PRO A 407 -32.00 -13.19 29.15
C PRO A 407 -31.27 -14.45 29.65
N ARG A 408 -31.11 -15.44 28.77
CA ARG A 408 -30.39 -16.69 29.09
C ARG A 408 -29.24 -16.95 28.13
N ILE A 409 -28.15 -17.52 28.64
CA ILE A 409 -27.06 -18.01 27.79
C ILE A 409 -27.57 -19.20 26.96
N LEU A 410 -27.32 -19.16 25.65
CA LEU A 410 -27.51 -20.27 24.72
C LEU A 410 -26.21 -21.07 24.55
N PHE A 411 -25.10 -20.36 24.36
CA PHE A 411 -23.76 -20.92 24.20
C PHE A 411 -22.75 -20.10 25.00
N ASP A 412 -21.79 -20.76 25.64
CA ASP A 412 -20.61 -20.17 26.29
C ASP A 412 -19.42 -21.08 26.01
N ARG A 413 -18.45 -20.61 25.23
CA ARG A 413 -17.39 -21.44 24.63
C ARG A 413 -16.11 -20.65 24.33
N SER A 414 -15.03 -21.37 24.06
CA SER A 414 -13.82 -20.78 23.47
C SER A 414 -13.95 -20.70 21.95
N SER A 415 -13.60 -19.55 21.38
CA SER A 415 -13.47 -19.34 19.93
C SER A 415 -12.33 -20.17 19.29
N GLU A 416 -11.39 -20.70 20.09
CA GLU A 416 -10.33 -21.58 19.59
C GLU A 416 -10.80 -23.03 19.40
N ASP A 417 -11.81 -23.50 20.13
CA ASP A 417 -12.36 -24.86 20.02
C ASP A 417 -13.40 -24.93 18.88
N VAL A 418 -12.97 -25.29 17.67
CA VAL A 418 -13.85 -25.40 16.50
C VAL A 418 -14.65 -26.71 16.44
N TYR A 419 -14.28 -27.73 17.22
CA TYR A 419 -15.05 -28.99 17.29
C TYR A 419 -16.38 -28.83 18.04
N SER A 420 -16.48 -27.89 18.99
CA SER A 420 -17.74 -27.52 19.66
C SER A 420 -18.43 -26.27 19.09
N ASP A 421 -18.09 -25.87 17.85
CA ASP A 421 -18.78 -24.79 17.13
C ASP A 421 -20.24 -25.19 16.79
N PRO A 422 -21.26 -24.51 17.34
CA PRO A 422 -22.66 -24.81 17.04
C PRO A 422 -23.09 -24.30 15.65
N GLY A 423 -22.27 -23.46 14.99
CA GLY A 423 -22.66 -22.73 13.79
C GLY A 423 -23.38 -21.41 14.09
N SER A 424 -23.78 -20.72 13.03
CA SER A 424 -24.50 -19.44 13.06
C SER A 424 -25.94 -19.61 12.57
N PRO A 425 -26.90 -18.77 13.01
CA PRO A 425 -28.27 -18.81 12.49
C PRO A 425 -28.32 -18.44 11.01
N MET A 426 -29.05 -19.22 10.21
CA MET A 426 -29.41 -18.82 8.85
C MET A 426 -30.39 -17.66 8.91
N MET A 427 -30.17 -16.65 8.06
CA MET A 427 -31.06 -15.51 7.92
C MET A 427 -32.02 -15.70 6.74
N ARG A 428 -33.30 -15.34 6.95
CA ARG A 428 -34.33 -15.12 5.93
C ARG A 428 -34.44 -13.62 5.64
N ARG A 429 -34.83 -13.24 4.43
CA ARG A 429 -35.22 -11.85 4.13
C ARG A 429 -36.69 -11.61 4.48
N THR A 430 -37.07 -10.38 4.81
CA THR A 430 -38.47 -9.94 4.92
C THR A 430 -38.93 -9.33 3.58
N PRO A 431 -40.25 -9.18 3.34
CA PRO A 431 -40.74 -8.43 2.18
C PRO A 431 -40.31 -6.96 2.17
N THR A 432 -40.04 -6.38 3.35
CA THR A 432 -39.43 -5.04 3.51
C THR A 432 -37.93 -4.99 3.20
N GLY A 433 -37.27 -6.14 3.05
CA GLY A 433 -35.89 -6.28 2.58
C GLY A 433 -34.84 -6.57 3.65
N THR A 434 -35.24 -6.63 4.91
CA THR A 434 -34.39 -6.84 6.09
C THR A 434 -34.01 -8.30 6.25
N TYR A 435 -32.82 -8.59 6.80
CA TYR A 435 -32.46 -9.94 7.22
C TYR A 435 -32.82 -10.19 8.69
N VAL A 436 -33.61 -11.23 8.93
CA VAL A 436 -33.97 -11.74 10.28
C VAL A 436 -33.68 -13.24 10.36
N ILE A 437 -33.54 -13.78 11.56
CA ILE A 437 -33.29 -15.22 11.78
C ILE A 437 -34.44 -16.05 11.18
N ALA A 438 -34.10 -17.13 10.49
CA ALA A 438 -35.07 -18.06 9.93
C ALA A 438 -35.61 -19.04 11.00
N LYS A 439 -36.80 -18.73 11.53
CA LYS A 439 -37.62 -19.72 12.25
C LYS A 439 -38.22 -20.74 11.28
N ILE A 440 -38.17 -22.00 11.69
CA ILE A 440 -38.73 -23.15 10.98
C ILE A 440 -39.96 -23.67 11.71
N LYS A 441 -41.01 -23.93 10.95
CA LYS A 441 -42.26 -24.51 11.46
C LYS A 441 -42.23 -26.03 11.35
N MET A 442 -42.41 -26.68 12.50
CA MET A 442 -42.53 -28.14 12.65
C MET A 442 -43.98 -28.53 13.00
N GLN A 443 -44.21 -29.80 13.36
CA GLN A 443 -45.55 -30.32 13.72
C GLN A 443 -45.88 -30.17 15.22
N ASP A 444 -44.88 -29.84 16.02
CA ASP A 444 -44.92 -29.62 17.48
C ASP A 444 -44.76 -28.13 17.83
N GLU A 445 -44.89 -27.80 19.11
CA GLU A 445 -44.85 -26.42 19.64
C GLU A 445 -43.41 -25.91 19.95
N GLY A 446 -42.38 -26.58 19.42
CA GLY A 446 -40.98 -26.17 19.56
C GLY A 446 -40.62 -24.92 18.75
N THR A 447 -39.52 -24.24 19.09
CA THR A 447 -39.09 -23.01 18.39
C THR A 447 -37.77 -23.26 17.67
N TYR A 448 -37.89 -23.68 16.41
CA TYR A 448 -36.76 -24.21 15.65
C TYR A 448 -36.07 -23.14 14.80
N LEU A 449 -34.74 -23.14 14.85
CA LEU A 449 -33.86 -22.34 13.99
C LEU A 449 -33.05 -23.26 13.07
N LEU A 450 -32.52 -22.73 11.98
CA LEU A 450 -31.46 -23.37 11.21
C LEU A 450 -30.09 -22.81 11.62
N LEU A 451 -29.18 -23.68 12.05
CA LEU A 451 -27.77 -23.33 12.30
C LEU A 451 -26.88 -23.93 11.21
N ASN A 452 -26.10 -23.12 10.50
CA ASN A 452 -25.07 -23.60 9.57
C ASN A 452 -23.66 -23.41 10.15
N GLY A 453 -22.75 -24.34 9.88
CA GLY A 453 -21.41 -24.31 10.45
C GLY A 453 -20.37 -25.03 9.62
N SER A 454 -19.09 -24.78 9.94
CA SER A 454 -17.94 -25.37 9.25
C SER A 454 -17.76 -26.87 9.54
N GLY A 455 -18.28 -27.33 10.69
CA GLY A 455 -18.30 -28.73 11.10
C GLY A 455 -16.91 -29.37 11.14
N ALA A 456 -15.95 -28.71 11.79
CA ALA A 456 -14.63 -29.28 11.99
C ALA A 456 -14.72 -30.58 12.79
N THR A 457 -14.21 -31.67 12.23
CA THR A 457 -14.00 -32.95 12.93
C THR A 457 -12.53 -33.37 12.81
N PRO A 458 -12.06 -34.42 13.50
CA PRO A 458 -10.73 -34.99 13.28
C PRO A 458 -10.45 -35.40 11.82
N GLU A 459 -11.48 -35.58 10.99
CA GLU A 459 -11.39 -35.94 9.58
C GLU A 459 -11.14 -34.73 8.67
N GLY A 460 -11.52 -33.53 9.14
CA GLY A 460 -11.52 -32.26 8.40
C GLY A 460 -12.83 -31.51 8.60
N ASN A 461 -12.98 -30.36 7.93
CA ASN A 461 -14.25 -29.63 7.90
C ASN A 461 -15.31 -30.41 7.10
N VAL A 462 -16.43 -30.72 7.75
CA VAL A 462 -17.64 -31.31 7.18
C VAL A 462 -18.82 -30.35 7.45
N PRO A 463 -19.05 -29.35 6.58
CA PRO A 463 -20.06 -28.34 6.84
C PRO A 463 -21.47 -28.91 6.93
N PHE A 464 -22.33 -28.23 7.67
CA PHE A 464 -23.64 -28.75 8.06
C PHE A 464 -24.75 -27.70 8.08
N LEU A 465 -25.98 -28.22 8.18
CA LEU A 465 -27.19 -27.49 8.56
C LEU A 465 -27.91 -28.32 9.63
N ASP A 466 -27.93 -27.81 10.85
CA ASP A 466 -28.64 -28.38 11.98
C ASP A 466 -29.97 -27.64 12.15
N LEU A 467 -31.07 -28.37 12.31
CA LEU A 467 -32.33 -27.85 12.83
C LEU A 467 -32.24 -27.85 14.35
N PHE A 468 -32.42 -26.71 15.01
CA PHE A 468 -32.10 -26.50 16.42
C PHE A 468 -33.30 -25.92 17.18
N ASP A 469 -33.86 -26.66 18.13
CA ASP A 469 -34.87 -26.11 19.04
C ASP A 469 -34.18 -25.26 20.11
N ILE A 470 -34.42 -23.95 20.07
CA ILE A 470 -33.80 -23.02 21.01
C ILE A 470 -34.27 -23.22 22.45
N ASN A 471 -35.43 -23.83 22.67
CA ASN A 471 -36.02 -23.99 24.00
C ASN A 471 -35.41 -25.15 24.79
N THR A 472 -35.21 -26.31 24.16
CA THR A 472 -34.52 -27.47 24.78
C THR A 472 -33.02 -27.50 24.52
N GLY A 473 -32.52 -26.83 23.48
CA GLY A 473 -31.16 -26.99 22.98
C GLY A 473 -30.94 -28.28 22.17
N SER A 474 -32.01 -29.00 21.85
CA SER A 474 -31.98 -30.20 21.00
C SER A 474 -31.67 -29.85 19.54
N LYS A 475 -31.01 -30.76 18.82
CA LYS A 475 -30.68 -30.54 17.40
C LYS A 475 -30.72 -31.79 16.52
N GLU A 476 -31.20 -31.60 15.29
CA GLU A 476 -31.26 -32.62 14.24
C GLU A 476 -30.38 -32.22 13.05
N ARG A 477 -29.54 -33.16 12.58
CA ARG A 477 -28.70 -33.01 11.39
C ARG A 477 -29.56 -33.14 10.12
N ILE A 478 -30.16 -32.05 9.65
CA ILE A 478 -31.01 -32.11 8.44
C ILE A 478 -30.21 -32.18 7.14
N TRP A 479 -28.98 -31.65 7.11
CA TRP A 479 -28.06 -31.72 5.97
C TRP A 479 -26.59 -31.68 6.42
N GLU A 480 -25.72 -32.41 5.73
CA GLU A 480 -24.25 -32.32 5.85
C GLU A 480 -23.57 -32.52 4.49
N SER A 481 -22.38 -31.94 4.35
CA SER A 481 -21.44 -32.25 3.27
C SER A 481 -21.11 -33.74 3.26
N ASP A 482 -20.90 -34.26 2.05
CA ASP A 482 -20.20 -35.52 1.81
C ASP A 482 -18.83 -35.51 2.52
N LYS A 483 -18.44 -36.65 3.09
CA LYS A 483 -17.23 -36.81 3.93
C LYS A 483 -16.04 -37.37 3.15
N GLU A 484 -16.25 -37.97 1.98
CA GLU A 484 -15.24 -38.75 1.24
C GLU A 484 -14.78 -38.07 -0.05
N LYS A 485 -15.72 -37.55 -0.86
CA LYS A 485 -15.45 -36.94 -2.17
C LYS A 485 -15.50 -35.41 -2.14
N TYR A 486 -16.59 -34.82 -1.64
CA TYR A 486 -16.87 -33.39 -1.83
C TYR A 486 -16.53 -32.55 -0.60
N TYR A 487 -16.34 -31.25 -0.83
CA TYR A 487 -16.49 -30.21 0.17
C TYR A 487 -17.66 -29.33 -0.28
N GLU A 488 -18.68 -29.20 0.56
CA GLU A 488 -19.91 -28.47 0.23
C GLU A 488 -20.32 -27.58 1.40
N THR A 489 -20.79 -26.36 1.10
CA THR A 489 -21.17 -25.35 2.10
C THR A 489 -22.52 -24.73 1.77
N VAL A 490 -23.38 -24.55 2.78
CA VAL A 490 -24.62 -23.79 2.66
C VAL A 490 -24.31 -22.29 2.64
N LEU A 491 -24.77 -21.60 1.60
CA LEU A 491 -24.48 -20.17 1.37
C LEU A 491 -25.68 -19.25 1.68
N ALA A 492 -26.90 -19.69 1.36
CA ALA A 492 -28.10 -18.91 1.53
C ALA A 492 -29.35 -19.81 1.62
N LEU A 493 -30.39 -19.30 2.28
CA LEU A 493 -31.75 -19.76 2.02
C LEU A 493 -32.22 -19.25 0.65
N MET A 494 -33.08 -20.04 0.01
CA MET A 494 -33.70 -19.76 -1.29
C MET A 494 -35.25 -19.83 -1.21
N SER A 495 -35.78 -20.19 -0.05
CA SER A 495 -37.20 -20.24 0.28
C SER A 495 -37.54 -19.21 1.37
N ASP A 496 -37.03 -17.98 1.22
CA ASP A 496 -37.13 -16.90 2.22
C ASP A 496 -37.96 -15.70 1.74
N ASN A 497 -38.88 -15.93 0.80
CA ASN A 497 -39.78 -14.90 0.26
C ASN A 497 -41.08 -14.72 1.06
N ASP A 498 -41.55 -15.77 1.75
CA ASP A 498 -42.86 -15.80 2.41
C ASP A 498 -42.80 -15.19 3.82
N ASP A 499 -43.86 -14.53 4.28
CA ASP A 499 -43.93 -13.97 5.65
C ASP A 499 -44.11 -15.05 6.72
N GLY A 500 -43.43 -14.85 7.86
CA GLY A 500 -43.52 -15.73 9.04
C GLY A 500 -42.54 -16.91 9.03
N GLU A 501 -43.00 -18.06 9.50
CA GLU A 501 -42.18 -19.25 9.78
C GLU A 501 -42.10 -20.17 8.56
N LEU A 502 -40.90 -20.58 8.18
CA LEU A 502 -40.67 -21.39 6.98
C LEU A 502 -41.03 -22.85 7.24
N SER A 503 -41.85 -23.48 6.40
CA SER A 503 -42.09 -24.92 6.48
C SER A 503 -40.83 -25.70 6.08
N ILE A 504 -40.44 -26.69 6.90
CA ILE A 504 -39.32 -27.58 6.58
C ILE A 504 -39.52 -28.33 5.24
N ASP A 505 -40.77 -28.67 4.89
CA ASP A 505 -41.12 -29.35 3.64
C ASP A 505 -41.03 -28.42 2.40
N GLN A 506 -40.88 -27.12 2.60
CA GLN A 506 -40.71 -26.11 1.54
C GLN A 506 -39.29 -25.54 1.48
N LEU A 507 -38.39 -25.99 2.38
CA LEU A 507 -37.03 -25.48 2.50
C LEU A 507 -36.26 -25.65 1.18
N LYS A 508 -35.71 -24.53 0.68
CA LYS A 508 -34.72 -24.51 -0.40
C LYS A 508 -33.47 -23.79 0.08
N ILE A 509 -32.30 -24.36 -0.22
CA ILE A 509 -31.00 -23.76 0.08
C ILE A 509 -30.12 -23.70 -1.16
N LEU A 510 -29.23 -22.71 -1.19
CA LEU A 510 -28.10 -22.64 -2.12
C LEU A 510 -26.87 -23.25 -1.45
N THR A 511 -26.23 -24.21 -2.11
CA THR A 511 -24.90 -24.70 -1.73
C THR A 511 -23.84 -24.35 -2.79
N SER A 512 -22.60 -24.16 -2.34
CA SER A 512 -21.42 -24.30 -3.20
C SER A 512 -20.74 -25.64 -2.91
N LYS A 513 -20.46 -26.40 -3.97
CA LYS A 513 -19.94 -27.77 -3.94
C LYS A 513 -18.70 -27.89 -4.82
N GLU A 514 -17.68 -28.55 -4.30
CA GLU A 514 -16.42 -28.81 -5.01
C GLU A 514 -15.79 -30.13 -4.56
N SER A 515 -14.71 -30.53 -5.22
CA SER A 515 -13.88 -31.66 -4.80
C SER A 515 -12.39 -31.40 -5.07
N LYS A 516 -11.54 -32.36 -4.71
CA LYS A 516 -10.09 -32.34 -4.93
C LYS A 516 -9.69 -32.06 -6.40
N THR A 517 -10.58 -32.32 -7.35
CA THR A 517 -10.37 -32.18 -8.81
C THR A 517 -11.44 -31.37 -9.54
N GLU A 518 -12.58 -31.08 -8.90
CA GLU A 518 -13.71 -30.34 -9.49
C GLU A 518 -13.82 -28.99 -8.77
N ASN A 519 -13.62 -27.88 -9.50
CA ASN A 519 -13.76 -26.53 -8.94
C ASN A 519 -15.20 -26.24 -8.51
N THR A 520 -15.36 -25.23 -7.66
CA THR A 520 -16.64 -24.76 -7.12
C THR A 520 -17.72 -24.62 -8.20
N GLN A 521 -18.83 -25.33 -7.98
CA GLN A 521 -20.10 -25.18 -8.69
C GLN A 521 -21.20 -24.92 -7.66
N TYR A 522 -22.31 -24.33 -8.10
CA TYR A 522 -23.44 -24.03 -7.23
C TYR A 522 -24.61 -24.98 -7.50
N TYR A 523 -25.31 -25.35 -6.44
CA TYR A 523 -26.47 -26.23 -6.47
C TYR A 523 -27.60 -25.62 -5.64
N ILE A 524 -28.84 -25.90 -6.05
CA ILE A 524 -30.02 -25.65 -5.21
C ILE A 524 -30.52 -27.00 -4.71
N GLN A 525 -30.73 -27.12 -3.40
CA GLN A 525 -31.26 -28.33 -2.77
C GLN A 525 -32.62 -28.02 -2.12
N SER A 526 -33.62 -28.86 -2.43
CA SER A 526 -35.03 -28.66 -2.03
C SER A 526 -35.55 -29.83 -1.21
N TRP A 527 -36.28 -29.53 -0.14
CA TRP A 527 -37.02 -30.47 0.70
C TRP A 527 -38.42 -30.76 0.11
N PRO A 528 -39.15 -31.79 0.60
CA PRO A 528 -38.71 -32.83 1.54
C PRO A 528 -37.77 -33.87 0.92
N ASP A 529 -37.79 -34.03 -0.40
CA ASP A 529 -37.03 -35.06 -1.15
C ASP A 529 -35.50 -34.90 -1.08
N LYS A 530 -35.01 -33.79 -0.53
CA LYS A 530 -33.60 -33.35 -0.50
C LYS A 530 -32.94 -33.36 -1.90
N LYS A 531 -33.74 -33.13 -2.95
CA LYS A 531 -33.31 -33.11 -4.36
C LYS A 531 -32.36 -31.94 -4.60
N ALA A 532 -31.12 -32.25 -5.00
CA ALA A 532 -30.12 -31.26 -5.42
C ALA A 532 -30.10 -31.10 -6.95
N ILE A 533 -29.95 -29.86 -7.43
CA ILE A 533 -29.92 -29.50 -8.85
C ILE A 533 -28.74 -28.55 -9.09
N GLN A 534 -27.87 -28.90 -10.05
CA GLN A 534 -26.68 -28.10 -10.38
C GLN A 534 -27.07 -26.90 -11.24
N ILE A 535 -26.73 -25.69 -10.82
CA ILE A 535 -27.12 -24.44 -11.51
C ILE A 535 -25.96 -23.81 -12.29
N THR A 536 -24.70 -24.18 -12.02
CA THR A 536 -23.52 -23.70 -12.76
C THR A 536 -22.70 -24.83 -13.36
N ASN A 537 -22.01 -24.56 -14.47
CA ASN A 537 -21.07 -25.49 -15.10
C ASN A 537 -19.78 -24.75 -15.54
N PHE A 538 -19.08 -24.17 -14.57
CA PHE A 538 -17.84 -23.45 -14.82
C PHE A 538 -16.70 -24.41 -15.22
N PRO A 539 -15.89 -24.10 -16.25
CA PRO A 539 -14.77 -24.93 -16.65
C PRO A 539 -13.64 -24.92 -15.60
N HIS A 540 -12.85 -25.99 -15.56
CA HIS A 540 -11.71 -26.09 -14.65
C HIS A 540 -10.66 -24.98 -14.94
N PRO A 541 -10.34 -24.09 -13.98
CA PRO A 541 -9.60 -22.86 -14.25
C PRO A 541 -8.12 -23.09 -14.61
N TYR A 542 -7.52 -24.21 -14.19
CA TYR A 542 -6.09 -24.52 -14.42
C TYR A 542 -5.91 -25.90 -15.09
N PRO A 543 -6.35 -26.16 -16.34
CA PRO A 543 -6.38 -27.50 -16.94
C PRO A 543 -5.04 -28.27 -16.88
N GLN A 544 -3.91 -27.56 -16.95
CA GLN A 544 -2.55 -28.10 -16.81
C GLN A 544 -2.22 -28.66 -15.42
N LEU A 545 -3.04 -28.40 -14.41
CA LEU A 545 -2.92 -28.90 -13.03
C LEU A 545 -4.14 -29.69 -12.55
N ALA A 546 -5.12 -29.98 -13.42
CA ALA A 546 -6.39 -30.65 -13.05
C ALA A 546 -6.23 -32.07 -12.45
N SER A 547 -5.07 -32.70 -12.65
CA SER A 547 -4.71 -34.00 -12.03
C SER A 547 -3.52 -33.89 -11.08
N LEU A 548 -3.35 -32.74 -10.41
CA LEU A 548 -2.50 -32.64 -9.23
C LEU A 548 -2.97 -33.61 -8.14
N GLN A 549 -2.10 -33.95 -7.20
CA GLN A 549 -2.48 -34.76 -6.03
C GLN A 549 -2.55 -33.84 -4.82
N LYS A 550 -3.68 -33.87 -4.08
CA LYS A 550 -3.89 -33.20 -2.80
C LYS A 550 -4.10 -34.26 -1.72
N GLU A 551 -3.29 -34.24 -0.67
CA GLU A 551 -3.46 -35.08 0.52
C GLU A 551 -3.39 -34.19 1.78
N MET A 552 -4.39 -34.27 2.66
CA MET A 552 -4.27 -33.72 4.01
C MET A 552 -3.55 -34.75 4.88
N ILE A 553 -2.28 -34.50 5.17
CA ILE A 553 -1.45 -35.38 6.00
C ILE A 553 -1.57 -35.00 7.48
N ARG A 554 -1.39 -35.98 8.37
CA ARG A 554 -1.30 -35.78 9.81
C ARG A 554 0.00 -36.39 10.34
N TYR A 555 0.59 -35.75 11.32
CA TYR A 555 1.84 -36.13 11.98
C TYR A 555 1.86 -35.52 13.39
N GLN A 556 2.82 -35.91 14.23
CA GLN A 556 2.83 -35.54 15.65
C GLN A 556 4.11 -34.77 16.00
N ARG A 557 3.97 -33.72 16.81
CA ARG A 557 5.11 -33.00 17.41
C ARG A 557 5.70 -33.82 18.57
N LYS A 558 6.96 -33.57 18.92
CA LYS A 558 7.73 -34.34 19.93
C LYS A 558 7.12 -34.30 21.35
N ASP A 559 6.29 -33.30 21.64
CA ASP A 559 5.51 -33.13 22.88
C ASP A 559 4.10 -33.78 22.83
N GLY A 560 3.73 -34.41 21.72
CA GLY A 560 2.48 -35.13 21.54
C GLY A 560 1.38 -34.38 20.79
N VAL A 561 1.55 -33.08 20.52
CA VAL A 561 0.56 -32.25 19.79
C VAL A 561 0.34 -32.79 18.37
N GLN A 562 -0.92 -32.96 17.98
CA GLN A 562 -1.28 -33.35 16.62
C GLN A 562 -1.10 -32.18 15.66
N LEU A 563 -0.43 -32.41 14.53
CA LEU A 563 -0.20 -31.42 13.49
C LEU A 563 -0.77 -31.94 12.16
N THR A 564 -1.24 -31.02 11.33
CA THR A 564 -1.75 -31.32 9.98
C THR A 564 -1.03 -30.49 8.93
N ALA A 565 -1.04 -30.93 7.68
CA ALA A 565 -0.61 -30.12 6.55
C ALA A 565 -1.35 -30.57 5.29
N THR A 566 -1.46 -29.70 4.28
CA THR A 566 -1.89 -30.14 2.95
C THR A 566 -0.68 -30.32 2.05
N LEU A 567 -0.37 -31.57 1.72
CA LEU A 567 0.65 -31.94 0.75
C LEU A 567 0.06 -31.90 -0.66
N TYR A 568 0.68 -31.10 -1.53
CA TYR A 568 0.37 -31.04 -2.95
C TYR A 568 1.53 -31.55 -3.78
N LEU A 569 1.25 -32.42 -4.76
CA LEU A 569 2.24 -33.01 -5.66
C LEU A 569 1.91 -32.72 -7.14
N PRO A 570 2.92 -32.57 -8.02
CA PRO A 570 2.72 -32.31 -9.45
C PRO A 570 1.90 -33.41 -10.14
N PRO A 571 1.13 -33.07 -11.20
CA PRO A 571 0.42 -34.06 -12.01
C PRO A 571 1.31 -35.20 -12.50
N GLY A 572 0.82 -36.43 -12.36
CA GLY A 572 1.49 -37.66 -12.83
C GLY A 572 2.67 -38.17 -11.98
N TYR A 573 3.13 -37.43 -10.98
CA TYR A 573 4.25 -37.84 -10.11
C TYR A 573 3.95 -39.10 -9.28
N ASN A 574 4.95 -39.97 -9.11
CA ASN A 574 4.89 -41.15 -8.27
C ASN A 574 6.18 -41.29 -7.42
N PRO A 575 6.13 -41.14 -6.08
CA PRO A 575 7.31 -41.20 -5.21
C PRO A 575 8.17 -42.48 -5.38
N SER A 576 7.52 -43.63 -5.65
CA SER A 576 8.20 -44.92 -5.79
C SER A 576 8.87 -45.13 -7.16
N LYS A 577 8.67 -44.23 -8.12
CA LYS A 577 9.27 -44.28 -9.47
C LYS A 577 10.21 -43.12 -9.75
N ASP A 578 9.78 -41.92 -9.40
CA ASP A 578 10.43 -40.68 -9.81
C ASP A 578 11.44 -40.17 -8.77
N GLY A 579 11.31 -40.64 -7.52
CA GLY A 579 12.15 -40.24 -6.39
C GLY A 579 11.84 -38.85 -5.84
N PRO A 580 12.48 -38.46 -4.72
CA PRO A 580 12.06 -37.30 -3.93
C PRO A 580 12.32 -35.96 -4.64
N LEU A 581 11.29 -35.11 -4.63
CA LEU A 581 11.25 -33.78 -5.26
C LEU A 581 11.95 -32.70 -4.42
N PRO A 582 12.34 -31.56 -5.02
CA PRO A 582 12.48 -30.32 -4.25
C PRO A 582 11.14 -29.93 -3.62
N CYS A 583 11.16 -29.45 -2.38
CA CYS A 583 9.96 -29.16 -1.62
C CYS A 583 9.91 -27.68 -1.20
N LEU A 584 8.73 -27.06 -1.27
CA LEU A 584 8.47 -25.75 -0.68
C LEU A 584 7.47 -25.91 0.48
N VAL A 585 7.95 -25.66 1.69
CA VAL A 585 7.13 -25.56 2.91
C VAL A 585 6.62 -24.14 3.02
N TRP A 586 5.31 -23.93 2.98
CA TRP A 586 4.70 -22.59 3.06
C TRP A 586 3.67 -22.54 4.19
N SER A 587 3.94 -21.76 5.24
CA SER A 587 3.08 -21.72 6.43
C SER A 587 2.99 -20.34 7.11
N TYR A 588 2.15 -20.30 8.14
CA TYR A 588 1.87 -19.17 9.03
C TYR A 588 1.62 -19.73 10.44
N PRO A 589 2.39 -19.33 11.48
CA PRO A 589 2.19 -19.83 12.84
C PRO A 589 0.94 -19.21 13.50
N GLY A 590 0.30 -19.96 14.39
CA GLY A 590 -0.89 -19.53 15.14
C GLY A 590 -0.67 -19.61 16.65
N GLU A 591 -1.21 -18.66 17.40
CA GLU A 591 -1.11 -18.57 18.87
C GLU A 591 -2.37 -19.16 19.52
N PHE A 592 -2.21 -20.06 20.49
CA PHE A 592 -3.30 -20.79 21.16
C PHE A 592 -3.18 -20.76 22.68
N LYS A 593 -4.32 -20.84 23.39
CA LYS A 593 -4.39 -20.97 24.86
C LYS A 593 -4.65 -22.40 25.37
N SER A 594 -4.74 -23.41 24.48
CA SER A 594 -4.66 -24.83 24.88
C SER A 594 -4.08 -25.75 23.79
N LYS A 595 -3.46 -26.85 24.20
CA LYS A 595 -2.95 -27.92 23.31
C LYS A 595 -4.08 -28.64 22.56
N ASP A 596 -5.23 -28.82 23.20
CA ASP A 596 -6.38 -29.49 22.56
C ASP A 596 -6.91 -28.66 21.38
N ALA A 597 -7.07 -27.34 21.53
CA ALA A 597 -7.51 -26.45 20.45
C ALA A 597 -6.45 -26.30 19.34
N ALA A 598 -5.17 -26.29 19.71
CA ALA A 598 -4.04 -26.27 18.78
C ALA A 598 -3.95 -27.55 17.91
N GLY A 599 -4.41 -28.69 18.43
CA GLY A 599 -4.44 -29.98 17.73
C GLY A 599 -5.68 -30.23 16.87
N GLN A 600 -6.64 -29.30 16.81
CA GLN A 600 -7.87 -29.48 16.02
C GLN A 600 -7.61 -29.28 14.52
N VAL A 601 -8.15 -30.19 13.71
CA VAL A 601 -8.06 -30.14 12.25
C VAL A 601 -8.91 -28.99 11.70
N ARG A 602 -8.35 -28.25 10.74
CA ARG A 602 -9.00 -27.10 10.09
C ARG A 602 -8.84 -27.17 8.57
N GLY A 603 -9.90 -26.79 7.85
CA GLY A 603 -9.98 -26.95 6.39
C GLY A 603 -10.42 -28.35 5.99
N SER A 604 -10.63 -28.61 4.69
CA SER A 604 -11.11 -29.91 4.22
C SER A 604 -10.10 -30.65 3.34
N PRO A 605 -9.93 -31.97 3.48
CA PRO A 605 -9.21 -32.76 2.49
C PRO A 605 -9.85 -32.63 1.10
N ASN A 606 -11.17 -32.35 1.01
CA ASN A 606 -11.95 -32.39 -0.22
C ASN A 606 -12.09 -31.03 -0.93
N GLU A 607 -11.74 -29.92 -0.26
CA GLU A 607 -11.70 -28.55 -0.81
C GLU A 607 -10.81 -28.45 -2.07
N PHE A 608 -11.16 -27.58 -3.02
CA PHE A 608 -10.48 -27.41 -4.30
C PHE A 608 -9.16 -26.63 -4.17
N ALA A 609 -8.22 -26.88 -5.08
CA ALA A 609 -6.91 -26.23 -5.09
C ALA A 609 -6.99 -24.82 -5.72
N GLY A 610 -7.42 -23.81 -4.96
CA GLY A 610 -7.43 -22.40 -5.39
C GLY A 610 -6.03 -21.81 -5.60
N ILE A 611 -5.58 -21.67 -6.85
CA ILE A 611 -4.24 -21.14 -7.19
C ILE A 611 -4.28 -19.64 -7.51
N GLY A 612 -4.32 -18.82 -6.46
CA GLY A 612 -4.14 -17.37 -6.60
C GLY A 612 -2.73 -16.97 -7.07
N PRO A 613 -2.54 -15.71 -7.52
CA PRO A 613 -1.28 -15.23 -8.10
C PRO A 613 -0.13 -15.12 -7.07
N THR A 614 -0.47 -15.13 -5.78
CA THR A 614 0.42 -15.14 -4.62
C THR A 614 0.86 -16.54 -4.19
N SER A 615 0.29 -17.60 -4.79
CA SER A 615 0.25 -18.94 -4.20
C SER A 615 1.54 -19.73 -4.39
N ALA A 616 1.94 -20.45 -3.33
CA ALA A 616 3.00 -21.45 -3.40
C ALA A 616 2.67 -22.59 -4.38
N LEU A 617 1.39 -22.86 -4.63
CA LEU A 617 0.93 -23.93 -5.54
C LEU A 617 1.35 -23.70 -7.01
N LEU A 618 1.70 -22.46 -7.38
CA LEU A 618 2.31 -22.16 -8.68
C LEU A 618 3.58 -23.00 -8.96
N TRP A 619 4.30 -23.43 -7.91
CA TRP A 619 5.50 -24.25 -8.05
C TRP A 619 5.24 -25.72 -8.42
N LEU A 620 3.99 -26.20 -8.35
CA LEU A 620 3.59 -27.52 -8.85
C LEU A 620 3.88 -27.65 -10.35
N ALA A 621 3.56 -26.62 -11.14
CA ALA A 621 3.86 -26.52 -12.57
C ALA A 621 5.37 -26.40 -12.88
N ARG A 622 6.23 -26.48 -11.87
CA ARG A 622 7.70 -26.51 -11.98
C ARG A 622 8.34 -27.76 -11.37
N GLY A 623 7.54 -28.74 -10.96
CA GLY A 623 8.01 -30.02 -10.42
C GLY A 623 8.47 -29.96 -8.96
N PHE A 624 7.87 -29.10 -8.15
CA PHE A 624 8.07 -29.06 -6.70
C PHE A 624 6.92 -29.78 -5.99
N ALA A 625 7.22 -30.47 -4.89
CA ALA A 625 6.22 -30.79 -3.88
C ALA A 625 5.95 -29.54 -3.03
N ILE A 626 4.70 -29.28 -2.64
CA ILE A 626 4.33 -28.14 -1.78
C ILE A 626 3.72 -28.67 -0.49
N LEU A 627 4.35 -28.37 0.64
CA LEU A 627 3.78 -28.60 1.96
C LEU A 627 3.10 -27.31 2.42
N SER A 628 1.80 -27.20 2.16
CA SER A 628 1.01 -25.99 2.37
C SER A 628 0.30 -26.03 3.71
N GLY A 629 0.43 -24.96 4.48
CA GLY A 629 -0.19 -24.79 5.80
C GLY A 629 0.13 -25.88 6.83
N PRO A 630 1.36 -26.41 6.96
CA PRO A 630 1.70 -27.27 8.10
C PRO A 630 1.47 -26.52 9.41
N THR A 631 0.69 -27.11 10.31
CA THR A 631 0.30 -26.48 11.58
C THR A 631 1.56 -26.20 12.40
N ILE A 632 1.75 -24.94 12.77
CA ILE A 632 2.83 -24.50 13.67
C ILE A 632 2.15 -23.75 14.82
N PRO A 633 1.63 -24.48 15.82
CA PRO A 633 0.99 -23.88 16.97
C PRO A 633 2.05 -23.41 17.97
N ILE A 634 1.87 -22.18 18.41
CA ILE A 634 2.60 -21.54 19.50
C ILE A 634 1.62 -21.47 20.68
N ILE A 635 1.89 -22.21 21.75
CA ILE A 635 0.91 -22.52 22.79
C ILE A 635 1.38 -21.98 24.13
N GLY A 636 0.54 -21.24 24.85
CA GLY A 636 0.75 -20.86 26.25
C GLY A 636 -0.46 -21.28 27.09
N GLU A 637 -0.27 -22.07 28.13
CA GLU A 637 -1.38 -22.64 28.91
C GLU A 637 -1.42 -22.06 30.32
N GLY A 638 -2.61 -21.74 30.82
CA GLY A 638 -2.78 -21.03 32.09
C GLY A 638 -2.16 -19.63 32.04
N ASP A 639 -1.25 -19.36 32.98
CA ASP A 639 -0.58 -18.06 33.15
C ASP A 639 0.64 -17.87 32.22
N GLU A 640 1.04 -18.90 31.46
CA GLU A 640 2.12 -18.77 30.45
C GLU A 640 1.61 -18.09 29.18
N GLU A 641 2.40 -17.14 28.65
CA GLU A 641 2.11 -16.51 27.37
C GLU A 641 2.83 -17.19 26.21
N ALA A 642 2.08 -17.41 25.13
CA ALA A 642 2.48 -18.30 24.04
C ALA A 642 3.84 -17.94 23.42
N ASN A 643 4.15 -16.63 23.35
CA ASN A 643 5.37 -16.15 22.72
C ASN A 643 6.65 -16.36 23.54
N ASP A 644 6.57 -16.68 24.84
CA ASP A 644 7.75 -16.90 25.69
C ASP A 644 8.58 -18.14 25.27
N SER A 645 7.94 -19.12 24.64
CA SER A 645 8.59 -20.30 24.05
C SER A 645 8.53 -20.33 22.51
N TYR A 646 8.28 -19.17 21.87
CA TYR A 646 8.01 -19.05 20.43
C TYR A 646 9.03 -19.82 19.57
N VAL A 647 10.32 -19.61 19.80
CA VAL A 647 11.39 -20.17 18.95
C VAL A 647 11.48 -21.69 19.09
N GLU A 648 11.27 -22.25 20.28
CA GLU A 648 11.30 -23.70 20.50
C GLU A 648 10.10 -24.40 19.86
N GLN A 649 8.90 -23.86 20.05
CA GLN A 649 7.68 -24.39 19.43
C GLN A 649 7.71 -24.27 17.90
N LEU A 650 8.29 -23.18 17.37
CA LEU A 650 8.50 -22.99 15.93
C LEU A 650 9.42 -24.07 15.34
N VAL A 651 10.56 -24.33 16.00
CA VAL A 651 11.54 -25.32 15.54
C VAL A 651 10.98 -26.73 15.64
N THR A 652 10.41 -27.13 16.77
CA THR A 652 9.88 -28.49 16.98
C THR A 652 8.71 -28.85 16.06
N SER A 653 7.83 -27.88 15.74
CA SER A 653 6.79 -28.08 14.71
C SER A 653 7.36 -28.16 13.29
N ALA A 654 8.41 -27.38 12.97
CA ALA A 654 9.06 -27.43 11.67
C ALA A 654 9.87 -28.72 11.45
N GLU A 655 10.54 -29.22 12.48
CA GLU A 655 11.21 -30.53 12.48
C GLU A 655 10.21 -31.64 12.14
N ALA A 656 9.09 -31.75 12.88
CA ALA A 656 8.07 -32.77 12.66
C ALA A 656 7.47 -32.71 11.23
N ALA A 657 7.24 -31.51 10.71
CA ALA A 657 6.72 -31.30 9.35
C ALA A 657 7.72 -31.73 8.25
N VAL A 658 9.02 -31.49 8.49
CA VAL A 658 10.11 -31.86 7.55
C VAL A 658 10.43 -33.36 7.63
N GLU A 659 10.47 -33.92 8.84
CA GLU A 659 10.66 -35.35 9.08
C GLU A 659 9.58 -36.18 8.35
N GLU A 660 8.30 -35.78 8.40
CA GLU A 660 7.20 -36.49 7.73
C GLU A 660 7.32 -36.52 6.19
N VAL A 661 7.63 -35.39 5.54
CA VAL A 661 7.78 -35.37 4.07
C VAL A 661 9.04 -36.08 3.56
N ILE A 662 10.08 -36.18 4.40
CA ILE A 662 11.25 -37.02 4.14
C ILE A 662 10.91 -38.50 4.34
N ARG A 663 10.21 -38.85 5.43
CA ARG A 663 9.78 -40.23 5.75
C ARG A 663 8.89 -40.83 4.67
N ARG A 664 8.05 -40.02 4.02
CA ARG A 664 7.23 -40.42 2.85
C ARG A 664 8.03 -40.62 1.55
N GLY A 665 9.32 -40.29 1.52
CA GLY A 665 10.14 -40.29 0.30
C GLY A 665 9.72 -39.22 -0.71
N VAL A 666 8.98 -38.20 -0.28
CA VAL A 666 8.39 -37.17 -1.15
C VAL A 666 9.33 -35.97 -1.31
N ALA A 667 9.94 -35.51 -0.22
CA ALA A 667 10.84 -34.37 -0.19
C ALA A 667 12.29 -34.83 -0.07
N HIS A 668 13.16 -34.27 -0.91
CA HIS A 668 14.60 -34.55 -0.86
C HIS A 668 15.24 -33.71 0.25
N PRO A 669 15.88 -34.30 1.29
CA PRO A 669 16.31 -33.58 2.50
C PRO A 669 17.08 -32.28 2.21
N ASN A 670 18.10 -32.32 1.35
CA ASN A 670 18.93 -31.15 1.03
C ASN A 670 18.26 -30.12 0.07
N LYS A 671 16.97 -30.25 -0.24
CA LYS A 671 16.23 -29.45 -1.24
C LYS A 671 14.87 -28.95 -0.73
N ILE A 672 14.73 -28.78 0.58
CA ILE A 672 13.54 -28.23 1.21
C ILE A 672 13.75 -26.73 1.44
N ALA A 673 12.86 -25.90 0.90
CA ALA A 673 12.81 -24.47 1.14
C ALA A 673 11.63 -24.11 2.06
N VAL A 674 11.75 -23.04 2.84
CA VAL A 674 10.69 -22.52 3.71
C VAL A 674 10.21 -21.16 3.23
N GLY A 675 8.91 -20.85 3.38
CA GLY A 675 8.39 -19.53 3.09
C GLY A 675 7.10 -19.20 3.82
N GLY A 676 6.73 -17.92 3.75
CA GLY A 676 5.51 -17.42 4.36
C GLY A 676 5.32 -15.91 4.17
N HIS A 677 4.20 -15.43 4.69
CA HIS A 677 3.74 -14.04 4.61
C HIS A 677 3.48 -13.48 6.01
N SER A 678 3.79 -12.21 6.28
CA SER A 678 3.57 -11.56 7.58
C SER A 678 4.20 -12.39 8.72
N TYR A 679 3.44 -13.00 9.63
CA TYR A 679 3.99 -13.84 10.69
C TYR A 679 4.69 -15.10 10.14
N GLY A 680 4.26 -15.63 8.99
CA GLY A 680 4.95 -16.67 8.24
C GLY A 680 6.32 -16.23 7.66
N ALA A 681 6.48 -14.95 7.36
CA ALA A 681 7.77 -14.39 6.91
C ALA A 681 8.75 -14.23 8.07
N PHE A 682 8.25 -13.79 9.22
CA PHE A 682 8.95 -13.75 10.49
C PHE A 682 9.40 -15.16 10.94
N MET A 683 8.50 -16.15 10.88
CA MET A 683 8.81 -17.59 11.01
C MET A 683 9.93 -18.01 10.07
N THR A 684 9.84 -17.66 8.78
CA THR A 684 10.82 -18.05 7.76
C THR A 684 12.23 -17.58 8.13
N ALA A 685 12.36 -16.34 8.61
CA ALA A 685 13.63 -15.79 9.08
C ALA A 685 14.14 -16.50 10.35
N ASN A 686 13.27 -16.77 11.33
CA ASN A 686 13.64 -17.51 12.55
C ASN A 686 14.07 -18.95 12.25
N LEU A 687 13.38 -19.67 11.37
CA LEU A 687 13.76 -21.04 10.98
C LEU A 687 15.12 -21.10 10.26
N LEU A 688 15.49 -20.08 9.46
CA LEU A 688 16.84 -19.99 8.90
C LEU A 688 17.94 -19.60 9.90
N ALA A 689 17.58 -19.03 11.05
CA ALA A 689 18.51 -18.69 12.13
C ALA A 689 18.69 -19.83 13.15
N HIS A 690 17.60 -20.55 13.46
CA HIS A 690 17.54 -21.53 14.56
C HIS A 690 17.43 -22.99 14.10
N ALA A 691 16.87 -23.27 12.92
CA ALA A 691 16.84 -24.60 12.30
C ALA A 691 17.49 -24.66 10.88
N PRO A 692 18.70 -24.08 10.66
CA PRO A 692 19.34 -24.06 9.34
C PRO A 692 19.75 -25.46 8.81
N HIS A 693 19.58 -26.53 9.57
CA HIS A 693 19.81 -27.88 9.08
C HIS A 693 18.62 -28.42 8.25
N LEU A 694 17.39 -27.95 8.50
CA LEU A 694 16.17 -28.38 7.81
C LEU A 694 16.02 -27.79 6.40
N PHE A 695 16.54 -26.58 6.17
CA PHE A 695 16.22 -25.77 4.99
C PHE A 695 17.44 -25.37 4.16
N CYS A 696 17.27 -25.40 2.83
CA CYS A 696 18.31 -24.97 1.87
C CYS A 696 18.26 -23.46 1.61
N CYS A 697 17.07 -22.83 1.61
CA CYS A 697 16.85 -21.39 1.46
C CYS A 697 15.45 -20.98 1.98
N GLY A 698 15.18 -19.67 2.05
CA GLY A 698 13.88 -19.13 2.48
C GLY A 698 13.29 -18.03 1.58
N VAL A 699 11.95 -17.88 1.61
CA VAL A 699 11.19 -16.83 0.91
C VAL A 699 10.21 -16.15 1.86
N ALA A 700 10.49 -14.91 2.26
CA ALA A 700 9.79 -14.21 3.32
C ALA A 700 9.14 -12.91 2.80
N ARG A 701 7.79 -12.83 2.86
CA ARG A 701 6.99 -11.68 2.35
C ARG A 701 6.41 -10.82 3.49
N SER A 702 6.71 -9.52 3.50
CA SER A 702 6.24 -8.53 4.50
C SER A 702 6.50 -8.94 5.96
N GLY A 703 7.75 -9.23 6.34
CA GLY A 703 8.09 -9.76 7.67
C GLY A 703 8.43 -8.70 8.73
N ALA A 704 7.99 -8.93 9.97
CA ALA A 704 8.19 -8.08 11.15
C ALA A 704 9.49 -8.41 11.92
N TYR A 705 10.65 -8.33 11.27
CA TYR A 705 11.89 -8.99 11.75
C TYR A 705 12.50 -8.46 13.07
N ASN A 706 12.14 -7.25 13.51
CA ASN A 706 12.49 -6.72 14.82
C ASN A 706 11.23 -6.28 15.60
N ARG A 707 10.91 -6.98 16.70
CA ARG A 707 9.78 -6.69 17.59
C ARG A 707 10.01 -5.48 18.50
N THR A 708 11.25 -5.00 18.67
CA THR A 708 11.48 -3.75 19.44
C THR A 708 10.92 -2.52 18.73
N LEU A 709 10.50 -2.63 17.47
CA LEU A 709 9.77 -1.61 16.71
C LEU A 709 8.24 -1.68 16.89
N THR A 710 7.73 -2.63 17.68
CA THR A 710 6.30 -2.77 18.03
C THR A 710 6.12 -2.82 19.56
N PRO A 711 6.57 -1.79 20.32
CA PRO A 711 6.84 -1.92 21.76
C PRO A 711 5.60 -2.00 22.67
N PHE A 712 4.39 -1.82 22.13
CA PHE A 712 3.12 -1.84 22.86
C PHE A 712 2.23 -3.03 22.44
N GLY A 713 2.82 -4.22 22.43
CA GLY A 713 2.15 -5.47 22.05
C GLY A 713 2.06 -5.73 20.54
N PHE A 714 1.93 -7.00 20.16
CA PHE A 714 1.77 -7.45 18.78
C PHE A 714 1.05 -8.81 18.74
N GLN A 715 0.26 -9.09 17.70
CA GLN A 715 -0.62 -10.28 17.67
C GLN A 715 -1.44 -10.37 18.97
N ASN A 716 -1.30 -11.44 19.77
CA ASN A 716 -1.89 -11.59 21.11
C ASN A 716 -0.92 -11.31 22.27
N GLU A 717 0.33 -10.94 22.00
CA GLU A 717 1.23 -10.40 23.04
C GLU A 717 0.68 -9.03 23.51
N ASP A 718 0.21 -8.97 24.75
CA ASP A 718 -0.31 -7.76 25.38
C ASP A 718 0.70 -7.05 26.29
N ARG A 719 1.75 -7.75 26.71
CA ARG A 719 2.88 -7.18 27.46
C ARG A 719 3.72 -6.28 26.56
N THR A 720 4.17 -5.15 27.09
CA THR A 720 5.07 -4.22 26.38
C THR A 720 6.50 -4.75 26.30
N LEU A 721 7.31 -4.09 25.48
CA LEU A 721 8.76 -4.31 25.38
C LEU A 721 9.50 -4.20 26.73
N TRP A 722 8.97 -3.44 27.70
CA TRP A 722 9.56 -3.27 29.03
C TRP A 722 9.10 -4.32 30.06
N GLU A 723 7.97 -4.96 29.82
CA GLU A 723 7.45 -6.06 30.65
C GLU A 723 7.97 -7.42 30.17
N ALA A 724 8.18 -7.60 28.86
CA ALA A 724 8.60 -8.87 28.23
C ALA A 724 9.87 -8.71 27.36
N THR A 725 10.88 -7.96 27.84
CA THR A 725 12.06 -7.57 27.05
C THR A 725 12.83 -8.77 26.46
N SER A 726 13.01 -9.86 27.21
CA SER A 726 13.64 -11.11 26.73
C SER A 726 12.88 -11.69 25.55
N THR A 727 11.57 -11.91 25.71
CA THR A 727 10.67 -12.46 24.70
C THR A 727 10.76 -11.68 23.38
N TYR A 728 10.64 -10.35 23.45
CA TYR A 728 10.74 -9.46 22.29
C TYR A 728 12.10 -9.53 21.59
N VAL A 729 13.21 -9.63 22.33
CA VAL A 729 14.58 -9.69 21.79
C VAL A 729 14.88 -11.07 21.19
N GLU A 730 14.56 -12.14 21.90
CA GLU A 730 14.90 -13.51 21.53
C GLU A 730 14.09 -14.02 20.32
N MET A 731 12.82 -13.67 20.24
CA MET A 731 11.99 -14.02 19.07
C MET A 731 12.31 -13.21 17.82
N SER A 732 13.07 -12.10 17.93
CA SER A 732 13.36 -11.20 16.81
C SER A 732 14.50 -11.75 15.93
N PRO A 733 14.25 -12.24 14.70
CA PRO A 733 15.30 -12.78 13.84
C PRO A 733 16.35 -11.73 13.45
N PHE A 734 16.03 -10.43 13.55
CA PHE A 734 17.01 -9.35 13.45
C PHE A 734 18.16 -9.49 14.46
N MET A 735 17.88 -9.87 15.71
CA MET A 735 18.88 -10.09 16.76
C MET A 735 19.70 -11.37 16.52
N SER A 736 19.17 -12.29 15.71
CA SER A 736 19.83 -13.53 15.26
C SER A 736 20.36 -13.45 13.81
N ALA A 737 20.39 -12.27 13.18
CA ALA A 737 20.75 -12.13 11.75
C ALA A 737 22.17 -12.62 11.43
N ASN A 738 23.08 -12.56 12.41
CA ASN A 738 24.44 -13.11 12.31
C ASN A 738 24.48 -14.64 12.16
N LYS A 739 23.47 -15.38 12.66
CA LYS A 739 23.36 -16.84 12.55
C LYS A 739 22.89 -17.29 11.16
N ILE A 740 22.15 -16.43 10.45
CA ILE A 740 21.60 -16.76 9.13
C ILE A 740 22.74 -16.84 8.11
N LYS A 741 22.92 -18.03 7.53
CA LYS A 741 23.89 -18.32 6.45
C LYS A 741 23.25 -18.97 5.21
N LYS A 742 21.98 -19.35 5.28
CA LYS A 742 21.21 -19.84 4.13
C LYS A 742 20.74 -18.68 3.25
N PRO A 743 20.59 -18.86 1.94
CA PRO A 743 20.05 -17.82 1.07
C PRO A 743 18.61 -17.46 1.44
N ILE A 744 18.27 -16.18 1.38
CA ILE A 744 16.92 -15.68 1.69
C ILE A 744 16.47 -14.62 0.67
N LEU A 745 15.25 -14.78 0.16
CA LEU A 745 14.54 -13.79 -0.63
C LEU A 745 13.56 -13.04 0.28
N LEU A 746 13.80 -11.74 0.47
CA LEU A 746 12.89 -10.82 1.15
C LEU A 746 12.04 -10.10 0.10
N ILE A 747 10.74 -10.00 0.34
CA ILE A 747 9.77 -9.35 -0.54
C ILE A 747 8.93 -8.42 0.33
N HIS A 748 8.85 -7.13 0.02
CA HIS A 748 7.99 -6.20 0.76
C HIS A 748 7.35 -5.21 -0.22
N GLY A 749 6.10 -4.86 0.01
CA GLY A 749 5.57 -3.62 -0.55
C GLY A 749 6.23 -2.43 0.12
N GLU A 750 6.63 -1.44 -0.66
CA GLU A 750 7.11 -0.15 -0.12
C GLU A 750 6.00 0.57 0.66
N GLU A 751 4.75 0.20 0.36
CA GLU A 751 3.49 0.74 0.87
C GLU A 751 2.73 -0.27 1.75
N ASP A 752 3.43 -1.09 2.54
CA ASP A 752 2.80 -2.00 3.50
C ASP A 752 2.39 -1.20 4.75
N ASN A 753 1.10 -0.87 4.88
CA ASN A 753 0.58 -0.02 5.95
C ASN A 753 0.18 -0.78 7.22
N ASN A 754 0.37 -2.10 7.26
CA ASN A 754 0.26 -2.85 8.51
C ASN A 754 1.41 -2.42 9.45
N SER A 755 1.06 -1.84 10.58
CA SER A 755 2.02 -1.21 11.47
C SER A 755 2.99 -2.19 12.16
N GLY A 756 2.63 -3.48 12.23
CA GLY A 756 3.57 -4.52 12.65
C GLY A 756 4.65 -4.83 11.62
N THR A 757 4.42 -4.52 10.34
CA THR A 757 5.27 -4.87 9.19
C THR A 757 5.64 -3.64 8.38
N LEU A 758 6.09 -2.57 9.04
CA LEU A 758 6.67 -1.39 8.36
C LEU A 758 7.76 -1.85 7.36
N THR A 759 7.82 -1.29 6.15
CA THR A 759 8.82 -1.62 5.11
C THR A 759 10.25 -1.66 5.66
N MET A 760 10.59 -0.69 6.53
CA MET A 760 11.87 -0.57 7.23
C MET A 760 12.33 -1.86 7.93
N GLN A 761 11.41 -2.71 8.39
CA GLN A 761 11.73 -4.04 8.94
C GLN A 761 12.60 -4.84 7.97
N SER A 762 12.22 -4.87 6.69
CA SER A 762 12.95 -5.60 5.65
C SER A 762 14.21 -4.88 5.19
N ASP A 763 14.23 -3.55 5.15
CA ASP A 763 15.42 -2.79 4.79
C ASP A 763 16.53 -2.96 5.84
N ARG A 764 16.18 -2.84 7.12
CA ARG A 764 17.13 -3.03 8.24
C ARG A 764 17.60 -4.48 8.29
N PHE A 765 16.70 -5.45 8.13
CA PHE A 765 17.07 -6.87 8.14
C PHE A 765 17.91 -7.28 6.93
N PHE A 766 17.61 -6.78 5.73
CA PHE A 766 18.45 -6.95 4.54
C PHE A 766 19.87 -6.42 4.78
N ASN A 767 20.00 -5.21 5.34
CA ASN A 767 21.31 -4.63 5.64
C ASN A 767 22.07 -5.40 6.72
N ALA A 768 21.39 -5.90 7.77
CA ALA A 768 22.01 -6.78 8.77
C ALA A 768 22.51 -8.11 8.16
N LEU A 769 21.70 -8.74 7.31
CA LEU A 769 22.06 -9.96 6.58
C LEU A 769 23.26 -9.73 5.64
N LYS A 770 23.25 -8.62 4.87
CA LYS A 770 24.35 -8.19 4.00
C LYS A 770 25.63 -7.96 4.80
N GLY A 771 25.55 -7.24 5.92
CA GLY A 771 26.68 -6.99 6.82
C GLY A 771 27.28 -8.25 7.45
N HIS A 772 26.49 -9.32 7.59
CA HIS A 772 26.95 -10.64 8.06
C HIS A 772 27.23 -11.67 6.94
N GLY A 773 27.33 -11.20 5.69
CA GLY A 773 27.73 -12.02 4.52
C GLY A 773 26.71 -13.07 4.09
N ALA A 774 25.43 -12.94 4.48
CA ALA A 774 24.39 -13.86 4.05
C ALA A 774 23.96 -13.58 2.59
N LEU A 775 23.68 -14.64 1.82
CA LEU A 775 23.18 -14.51 0.43
C LEU A 775 21.71 -14.08 0.41
N CYS A 776 21.48 -12.80 0.69
CA CYS A 776 20.17 -12.18 0.71
C CYS A 776 19.86 -11.45 -0.60
N ARG A 777 18.57 -11.35 -0.94
CA ARG A 777 18.04 -10.37 -1.90
C ARG A 777 16.78 -9.76 -1.32
N LEU A 778 16.71 -8.44 -1.26
CA LEU A 778 15.46 -7.71 -1.10
C LEU A 778 14.85 -7.41 -2.48
N ILE A 779 13.53 -7.48 -2.56
CA ILE A 779 12.74 -6.85 -3.61
C ILE A 779 11.73 -5.94 -2.92
N GLY A 780 12.06 -4.64 -2.89
CA GLY A 780 11.08 -3.57 -2.74
C GLY A 780 10.26 -3.41 -4.02
N GLY A 781 9.05 -2.88 -3.89
CA GLY A 781 8.10 -2.69 -4.99
C GLY A 781 8.35 -1.39 -5.77
N CYS A 782 9.47 -1.34 -6.51
CA CYS A 782 9.95 -0.18 -7.28
C CYS A 782 8.81 0.67 -7.87
N ASN A 783 8.56 1.85 -7.28
CA ASN A 783 7.49 2.78 -7.66
C ASN A 783 6.21 2.06 -8.09
N ASN A 784 5.59 1.31 -7.17
CA ASN A 784 4.20 1.54 -6.73
C ASN A 784 3.62 0.37 -5.92
N THR A 785 3.21 0.68 -4.68
CA THR A 785 1.93 0.26 -4.08
C THR A 785 1.58 -1.24 -3.98
N VAL A 786 2.55 -2.14 -3.77
CA VAL A 786 2.29 -3.58 -3.54
C VAL A 786 1.57 -3.85 -2.20
N SER A 787 0.23 -3.78 -2.25
CA SER A 787 -0.67 -4.65 -1.48
C SER A 787 -0.57 -6.09 -2.04
N PRO A 788 -0.98 -7.17 -1.34
CA PRO A 788 -0.74 -8.55 -1.80
C PRO A 788 -1.34 -8.97 -3.16
N ALA A 789 -2.04 -8.10 -3.89
CA ALA A 789 -2.43 -8.33 -5.28
C ALA A 789 -1.23 -8.17 -6.23
N TRP A 790 -0.66 -9.31 -6.66
CA TRP A 790 0.34 -9.34 -7.74
C TRP A 790 -0.34 -8.93 -9.06
N LYS A 791 0.44 -8.45 -10.03
CA LYS A 791 0.00 -8.30 -11.43
C LYS A 791 0.64 -9.36 -12.31
N ARG A 792 0.26 -9.43 -13.60
CA ARG A 792 0.84 -10.33 -14.63
C ARG A 792 2.31 -10.56 -14.31
N GLY A 793 2.73 -11.81 -14.13
CA GLY A 793 3.85 -12.20 -13.23
C GLY A 793 5.27 -11.75 -13.64
N GLU A 794 5.45 -10.46 -13.88
CA GLU A 794 6.42 -9.87 -14.81
C GLU A 794 7.69 -9.32 -14.12
N THR A 795 7.94 -9.66 -12.86
CA THR A 795 9.20 -9.30 -12.16
C THR A 795 9.64 -10.38 -11.20
N LEU A 796 8.77 -10.77 -10.26
CA LEU A 796 9.15 -11.75 -9.24
C LEU A 796 9.36 -13.15 -9.80
N MET A 797 8.45 -13.68 -10.63
CA MET A 797 8.55 -15.08 -11.04
C MET A 797 9.81 -15.39 -11.85
N PRO A 798 10.23 -14.60 -12.86
CA PRO A 798 11.53 -14.81 -13.51
C PRO A 798 12.76 -14.52 -12.64
N ARG A 799 12.71 -13.56 -11.71
CA ARG A 799 13.86 -13.29 -10.79
C ARG A 799 14.00 -14.38 -9.73
N MET A 800 12.88 -14.84 -9.15
CA MET A 800 12.79 -15.99 -8.25
C MET A 800 13.13 -17.28 -8.99
N MET A 801 12.75 -17.44 -10.26
CA MET A 801 13.25 -18.50 -11.15
C MET A 801 14.73 -18.32 -11.54
N LYS A 802 15.34 -17.13 -11.66
CA LYS A 802 16.80 -16.99 -11.88
C LYS A 802 17.56 -17.38 -10.60
N THR A 803 17.02 -17.11 -9.41
CA THR A 803 17.55 -17.62 -8.13
C THR A 803 17.36 -19.14 -7.97
N LEU A 804 16.15 -19.68 -8.19
CA LEU A 804 15.87 -21.11 -8.05
C LEU A 804 16.42 -21.95 -9.22
N ARG A 805 16.62 -21.39 -10.42
CA ARG A 805 17.46 -21.98 -11.46
C ARG A 805 18.93 -21.95 -11.03
N LYS A 806 19.46 -20.85 -10.48
CA LYS A 806 20.83 -20.86 -9.90
C LYS A 806 20.97 -21.94 -8.82
N LEU A 807 19.96 -22.19 -7.98
CA LEU A 807 19.95 -23.31 -7.02
C LEU A 807 19.84 -24.69 -7.70
N LYS A 808 19.06 -24.82 -8.78
CA LYS A 808 18.98 -26.05 -9.60
C LYS A 808 20.29 -26.35 -10.34
N THR A 809 21.01 -25.32 -10.78
CA THR A 809 22.31 -25.42 -11.46
C THR A 809 23.47 -25.54 -10.49
N GLN A 810 23.40 -24.95 -9.28
CA GLN A 810 24.38 -25.18 -8.21
C GLN A 810 24.44 -26.65 -7.77
N LEU A 811 23.42 -27.46 -8.06
CA LEU A 811 23.45 -28.90 -7.83
C LEU A 811 24.05 -29.72 -9.01
N PHE A 812 24.51 -29.07 -10.09
CA PHE A 812 25.08 -29.73 -11.28
C PHE A 812 26.39 -29.10 -11.79
N GLN A 813 26.64 -27.79 -11.61
CA GLN A 813 27.90 -27.14 -12.03
C GLN A 813 29.02 -27.20 -10.98
N LEU A 814 28.72 -27.51 -9.72
CA LEU A 814 29.70 -27.53 -8.62
C LEU A 814 30.62 -28.78 -8.60
N VAL A 815 30.60 -29.61 -9.64
CA VAL A 815 31.45 -30.81 -9.76
C VAL A 815 32.46 -30.71 -10.91
N GLU A 816 32.16 -30.05 -12.03
CA GLU A 816 33.06 -30.02 -13.20
C GLU A 816 33.84 -28.71 -13.42
N VAL A 817 33.36 -27.56 -12.92
CA VAL A 817 34.09 -26.27 -13.10
C VAL A 817 34.96 -25.93 -11.88
N GLY A 818 34.51 -26.30 -10.67
CA GLY A 818 35.14 -25.90 -9.40
C GLY A 818 36.55 -26.47 -9.14
N LEU A 819 37.01 -27.44 -9.93
CA LEU A 819 38.34 -28.05 -9.78
C LEU A 819 39.41 -27.50 -10.75
N ALA A 820 39.02 -26.80 -11.82
CA ALA A 820 39.98 -26.23 -12.77
C ALA A 820 40.59 -24.91 -12.26
N GLU A 821 39.73 -23.95 -11.88
CA GLU A 821 40.20 -22.63 -11.42
C GLU A 821 40.90 -22.65 -10.06
N VAL A 822 40.48 -23.56 -9.15
CA VAL A 822 41.04 -23.65 -7.80
C VAL A 822 42.46 -24.23 -7.84
N TRP A 823 42.73 -25.19 -8.72
CA TRP A 823 44.08 -25.75 -8.89
C TRP A 823 45.05 -24.74 -9.53
N SER A 824 44.56 -23.88 -10.43
CA SER A 824 45.35 -22.79 -11.01
C SER A 824 45.77 -21.70 -10.00
N LYS A 825 45.03 -21.51 -8.91
CA LYS A 825 45.22 -20.37 -7.98
C LYS A 825 45.88 -20.75 -6.63
N MET A 826 46.34 -21.99 -6.47
CA MET A 826 47.05 -22.44 -5.24
C MET A 826 48.58 -22.32 -5.28
N ASN A 827 49.19 -22.10 -6.45
CA ASN A 827 50.64 -21.89 -6.59
C ASN A 827 51.01 -20.41 -6.78
N HIS A 828 50.85 -19.60 -5.73
CA HIS A 828 51.87 -18.66 -5.21
C HIS A 828 51.32 -17.86 -4.02
N THR A 829 52.20 -17.52 -3.06
CA THR A 829 51.84 -16.99 -1.73
C THR A 829 52.12 -15.48 -1.62
N GLN A 830 51.47 -14.80 -0.65
CA GLN A 830 51.65 -13.39 -0.24
C GLN A 830 51.22 -12.36 -1.30
N HIS A 831 50.12 -11.62 -1.16
CA HIS A 831 49.82 -10.67 -0.08
C HIS A 831 48.31 -10.45 0.12
N LYS A 832 47.86 -10.22 1.36
CA LYS A 832 46.50 -9.71 1.66
C LYS A 832 46.57 -8.20 1.95
N GLY A 833 45.74 -7.42 1.26
CA GLY A 833 45.67 -5.95 1.40
C GLY A 833 44.59 -5.34 0.51
N HIS A 834 44.87 -5.19 -0.79
CA HIS A 834 44.13 -4.28 -1.69
C HIS A 834 42.78 -4.77 -2.28
N TYR A 835 42.30 -5.99 -1.96
CA TYR A 835 41.16 -6.58 -2.70
C TYR A 835 39.79 -5.93 -2.43
N TYR A 836 39.60 -5.22 -1.30
CA TYR A 836 38.33 -4.54 -0.99
C TYR A 836 38.24 -3.17 -1.65
N GLU A 837 39.31 -2.37 -1.57
CA GLU A 837 39.42 -1.07 -2.25
C GLU A 837 39.32 -1.23 -3.77
N LEU A 838 39.95 -2.27 -4.33
CA LEU A 838 39.90 -2.54 -5.76
C LEU A 838 38.47 -2.82 -6.25
N LEU A 839 37.67 -3.59 -5.50
CA LEU A 839 36.28 -3.88 -5.89
C LEU A 839 35.38 -2.65 -5.81
N GLN A 840 35.51 -1.80 -4.78
CA GLN A 840 34.79 -0.52 -4.75
C GLN A 840 35.24 0.41 -5.88
N SER A 841 36.54 0.47 -6.20
CA SER A 841 37.03 1.28 -7.31
C SER A 841 36.51 0.81 -8.68
N ILE A 842 36.27 -0.50 -8.86
CA ILE A 842 35.72 -1.06 -10.10
C ILE A 842 34.21 -0.80 -10.21
N GLU A 843 33.43 -0.94 -9.13
CA GLU A 843 32.01 -0.57 -9.16
C GLU A 843 31.81 0.94 -9.39
N MET A 844 32.64 1.80 -8.77
CA MET A 844 32.58 3.25 -8.96
C MET A 844 33.04 3.69 -10.35
N ALA A 845 34.15 3.15 -10.87
CA ALA A 845 34.63 3.48 -12.21
C ALA A 845 33.61 3.13 -13.31
N ASN A 846 32.95 1.97 -13.18
CA ASN A 846 31.91 1.55 -14.13
C ASN A 846 30.66 2.47 -14.08
N GLN A 847 30.34 3.06 -12.92
CA GLN A 847 29.28 4.08 -12.82
C GLN A 847 29.69 5.42 -13.43
N GLU A 848 30.94 5.85 -13.25
CA GLU A 848 31.46 7.07 -13.86
C GLU A 848 31.56 6.95 -15.39
N GLU A 849 31.97 5.78 -15.92
CA GLU A 849 32.04 5.49 -17.35
C GLU A 849 30.65 5.47 -18.00
N MET A 850 29.65 4.84 -17.36
CA MET A 850 28.24 4.89 -17.82
C MET A 850 27.66 6.31 -17.82
N LEU A 851 27.99 7.14 -16.82
CA LEU A 851 27.54 8.54 -16.77
C LEU A 851 28.16 9.35 -17.92
N ILE A 852 29.46 9.22 -18.15
CA ILE A 852 30.18 9.89 -19.25
C ILE A 852 29.56 9.48 -20.59
N GLN A 853 29.22 8.20 -20.78
CA GLN A 853 28.55 7.73 -21.99
C GLN A 853 27.19 8.42 -22.18
N ARG A 854 26.27 8.38 -21.20
CA ARG A 854 24.91 8.93 -21.39
C ARG A 854 24.92 10.46 -21.57
N VAL A 855 25.82 11.18 -20.89
CA VAL A 855 26.00 12.63 -21.10
C VAL A 855 26.57 12.92 -22.50
N THR A 856 27.44 12.06 -23.01
CA THR A 856 27.96 12.18 -24.39
C THR A 856 26.86 11.93 -25.42
N GLU A 857 26.03 10.89 -25.25
CA GLU A 857 24.87 10.63 -26.11
C GLU A 857 23.91 11.82 -26.15
N LEU A 858 23.51 12.33 -24.97
CA LEU A 858 22.64 13.50 -24.84
C LEU A 858 23.24 14.78 -25.45
N TYR A 859 24.57 14.94 -25.43
CA TYR A 859 25.22 16.05 -26.13
C TYR A 859 25.07 15.96 -27.65
N GLU A 860 25.26 14.77 -28.26
CA GLU A 860 25.07 14.59 -29.70
C GLU A 860 23.57 14.73 -30.08
N GLU A 861 22.65 14.26 -29.23
CA GLU A 861 21.20 14.43 -29.38
C GLU A 861 20.79 15.93 -29.34
N ILE A 862 21.24 16.68 -28.32
CA ILE A 862 20.90 18.10 -28.13
C ILE A 862 21.57 19.00 -29.19
N SER A 863 22.83 18.74 -29.55
CA SER A 863 23.54 19.53 -30.58
C SER A 863 23.04 19.27 -32.01
N GLY A 864 22.28 18.18 -32.23
CA GLY A 864 21.55 17.93 -33.47
C GLY A 864 20.23 18.71 -33.63
N LEU A 865 19.75 19.39 -32.58
CA LEU A 865 18.48 20.11 -32.60
C LEU A 865 18.52 21.36 -33.49
N SER A 866 17.47 21.57 -34.28
CA SER A 866 17.35 22.75 -35.16
C SER A 866 17.04 24.06 -34.43
N CYS A 867 16.66 24.00 -33.15
CA CYS A 867 16.27 25.13 -32.32
C CYS A 867 16.19 24.70 -30.84
N LEU A 868 16.70 25.51 -29.90
CA LEU A 868 16.65 25.25 -28.46
C LEU A 868 15.45 25.92 -27.75
N LYS A 869 14.46 26.43 -28.49
CA LYS A 869 13.25 27.02 -27.88
C LYS A 869 12.38 25.95 -27.23
N PRO A 870 11.68 26.26 -26.12
CA PRO A 870 10.85 25.31 -25.39
C PRO A 870 9.88 24.54 -26.30
N SER A 871 10.00 23.22 -26.28
CA SER A 871 9.19 22.27 -27.04
C SER A 871 9.20 20.92 -26.33
N MET A 872 8.31 20.00 -26.70
CA MET A 872 8.24 18.68 -26.03
C MET A 872 9.57 17.90 -26.13
N GLU A 873 10.23 17.97 -27.28
CA GLU A 873 11.51 17.31 -27.58
C GLU A 873 12.67 17.97 -26.81
N VAL A 874 12.81 19.30 -26.89
CA VAL A 874 13.81 20.09 -26.16
C VAL A 874 13.68 19.87 -24.65
N ASN A 875 12.45 19.99 -24.12
CA ASN A 875 12.19 19.86 -22.69
C ASN A 875 12.48 18.45 -22.18
N GLN A 876 12.22 17.39 -22.98
CA GLN A 876 12.58 16.02 -22.62
C GLN A 876 14.10 15.85 -22.52
N LEU A 877 14.85 16.24 -23.56
CA LEU A 877 16.30 16.01 -23.62
C LEU A 877 17.06 16.73 -22.50
N PHE A 878 16.71 17.99 -22.20
CA PHE A 878 17.29 18.70 -21.04
C PHE A 878 16.84 18.11 -19.70
N THR A 879 15.60 17.58 -19.60
CA THR A 879 15.16 16.87 -18.39
C THR A 879 15.95 15.57 -18.17
N GLU A 880 16.18 14.77 -19.22
CA GLU A 880 17.03 13.56 -19.13
C GLU A 880 18.47 13.90 -18.73
N LEU A 881 19.03 14.99 -19.28
CA LEU A 881 20.37 15.46 -18.93
C LEU A 881 20.49 15.90 -17.47
N VAL A 882 19.51 16.65 -16.95
CA VAL A 882 19.47 17.02 -15.53
C VAL A 882 19.31 15.78 -14.66
N LEU A 883 18.39 14.86 -14.99
CA LEU A 883 18.18 13.61 -14.25
C LEU A 883 19.43 12.72 -14.22
N ALA A 884 20.23 12.69 -15.29
CA ALA A 884 21.53 11.99 -15.30
C ALA A 884 22.56 12.64 -14.36
N CYS A 885 22.49 13.96 -14.14
CA CYS A 885 23.46 14.72 -13.34
C CYS A 885 23.07 14.92 -11.86
N LEU A 886 21.81 14.64 -11.49
CA LEU A 886 21.31 14.77 -10.10
C LEU A 886 21.83 13.72 -9.08
N PRO A 887 22.13 12.45 -9.44
CA PRO A 887 22.64 11.47 -8.48
C PRO A 887 23.98 11.88 -7.83
N PRO A 888 24.25 11.45 -6.58
CA PRO A 888 25.57 11.60 -5.96
C PRO A 888 26.64 10.88 -6.81
N SER A 889 27.71 11.60 -7.18
CA SER A 889 28.80 11.07 -8.00
C SER A 889 30.15 11.61 -7.55
N SER A 890 31.15 10.74 -7.50
CA SER A 890 32.55 11.03 -7.16
C SER A 890 33.35 11.65 -8.32
N ILE A 891 32.73 11.78 -9.50
CA ILE A 891 33.41 12.11 -10.76
C ILE A 891 34.20 13.42 -10.67
N ASP A 892 35.53 13.32 -10.74
CA ASP A 892 36.40 14.48 -10.84
C ASP A 892 36.46 14.94 -12.30
N VAL A 893 35.58 15.90 -12.63
CA VAL A 893 35.48 16.44 -13.99
C VAL A 893 36.77 17.05 -14.52
N ASN A 894 37.79 17.31 -13.69
CA ASN A 894 39.11 17.78 -14.15
C ASN A 894 39.97 16.65 -14.74
N LYS A 895 39.61 15.37 -14.54
CA LYS A 895 40.32 14.18 -15.05
C LYS A 895 39.72 13.57 -16.32
N LEU A 896 38.64 14.16 -16.85
CA LEU A 896 38.00 13.71 -18.08
C LEU A 896 38.93 13.86 -19.30
N SER A 897 38.73 13.01 -20.31
CA SER A 897 39.49 13.07 -21.57
C SER A 897 39.19 14.35 -22.35
N ASN A 898 40.12 14.77 -23.22
CA ASN A 898 39.99 16.02 -23.97
C ASN A 898 38.70 16.10 -24.81
N ASP A 899 38.25 14.99 -25.41
CA ASP A 899 36.97 14.90 -26.14
C ASP A 899 35.77 15.20 -25.23
N VAL A 900 35.73 14.57 -24.06
CA VAL A 900 34.64 14.78 -23.07
C VAL A 900 34.70 16.18 -22.47
N GLN A 901 35.89 16.78 -22.29
CA GLN A 901 36.02 18.18 -21.88
C GLN A 901 35.48 19.14 -22.95
N GLU A 902 35.80 18.92 -24.23
CA GLU A 902 35.33 19.78 -25.32
C GLU A 902 33.80 19.70 -25.47
N LYS A 903 33.23 18.49 -25.40
CA LYS A 903 31.78 18.28 -25.39
C LYS A 903 31.12 18.90 -24.18
N ARG A 904 31.71 18.75 -22.99
CA ARG A 904 31.25 19.37 -21.74
C ARG A 904 31.22 20.90 -21.83
N SER A 905 32.22 21.55 -22.41
CA SER A 905 32.21 23.01 -22.62
C SER A 905 31.04 23.44 -23.53
N LYS A 906 30.89 22.79 -24.69
CA LYS A 906 29.78 23.07 -25.62
C LYS A 906 28.41 22.75 -25.02
N LEU A 907 28.31 21.72 -24.17
CA LEU A 907 27.08 21.36 -23.49
C LEU A 907 26.65 22.43 -22.47
N ILE A 908 27.60 23.03 -21.76
CA ILE A 908 27.34 24.16 -20.85
C ILE A 908 26.85 25.37 -21.66
N GLU A 909 27.44 25.67 -22.82
CA GLU A 909 26.96 26.72 -23.74
C GLU A 909 25.51 26.47 -24.19
N LEU A 910 25.20 25.24 -24.64
CA LEU A 910 23.84 24.83 -25.05
C LEU A 910 22.83 24.88 -23.88
N CYS A 911 23.23 24.50 -22.66
CA CYS A 911 22.41 24.66 -21.46
C CYS A 911 22.08 26.13 -21.18
N GLY A 912 23.06 27.04 -21.32
CA GLY A 912 22.85 28.47 -21.10
C GLY A 912 21.92 29.11 -22.14
N GLU A 913 22.05 28.74 -23.41
CA GLU A 913 21.13 29.21 -24.46
C GLU A 913 19.69 28.69 -24.22
N ALA A 914 19.55 27.39 -23.89
CA ALA A 914 18.25 26.80 -23.60
C ALA A 914 17.59 27.39 -22.33
N GLU A 915 18.35 27.62 -21.26
CA GLU A 915 17.86 28.27 -20.03
C GLU A 915 17.40 29.71 -20.32
N GLY A 916 18.19 30.49 -21.06
CA GLY A 916 17.81 31.84 -21.49
C GLY A 916 16.55 31.88 -22.37
N LEU A 917 16.43 30.98 -23.34
CA LEU A 917 15.24 30.87 -24.20
C LEU A 917 13.99 30.40 -23.43
N LEU A 918 14.16 29.52 -22.44
CA LEU A 918 13.09 29.07 -21.54
C LEU A 918 12.61 30.22 -20.65
N GLU A 919 13.54 30.94 -20.01
CA GLU A 919 13.21 32.12 -19.22
C GLU A 919 12.53 33.21 -20.06
N SER A 920 13.03 33.53 -21.26
CA SER A 920 12.39 34.50 -22.16
C SER A 920 10.96 34.10 -22.54
N HIS A 921 10.73 32.81 -22.80
CA HIS A 921 9.41 32.27 -23.13
C HIS A 921 8.43 32.44 -21.96
N TYR A 922 8.84 32.06 -20.74
CA TYR A 922 7.98 32.18 -19.56
C TYR A 922 7.81 33.63 -19.11
N SER A 923 8.81 34.51 -19.20
CA SER A 923 8.64 35.94 -18.95
C SER A 923 7.68 36.60 -19.95
N THR A 924 7.69 36.16 -21.21
CA THR A 924 6.72 36.63 -22.22
C THR A 924 5.30 36.21 -21.85
N ILE A 925 5.09 34.98 -21.37
CA ILE A 925 3.79 34.50 -20.89
C ILE A 925 3.35 35.25 -19.63
N LEU A 926 4.24 35.36 -18.63
CA LEU A 926 3.96 36.04 -17.36
C LEU A 926 3.63 37.53 -17.57
N GLY A 927 4.29 38.18 -18.52
CA GLY A 927 3.98 39.57 -18.94
C GLY A 927 2.63 39.77 -19.63
N THR A 928 1.82 38.71 -19.85
CA THR A 928 0.43 38.84 -20.33
C THR A 928 -0.61 39.00 -19.21
N PHE A 929 -0.23 38.77 -17.95
CA PHE A 929 -1.11 38.90 -16.79
C PHE A 929 -1.08 40.32 -16.21
N GLU A 930 -2.18 40.75 -15.60
CA GLU A 930 -2.30 42.08 -14.98
C GLU A 930 -1.36 42.28 -13.77
N ASN A 931 -1.09 41.21 -13.01
CA ASN A 931 -0.03 41.16 -12.01
C ASN A 931 0.86 39.91 -12.20
N PRO A 932 1.95 39.99 -12.98
CA PRO A 932 2.82 38.83 -13.29
C PRO A 932 3.38 38.12 -12.05
N ILE A 933 3.57 38.86 -10.95
CA ILE A 933 4.15 38.37 -9.68
C ILE A 933 3.24 37.35 -8.97
N GLU A 934 1.92 37.41 -9.17
CA GLU A 934 0.98 36.41 -8.63
C GLU A 934 1.00 35.08 -9.42
N HIS A 935 1.57 35.07 -10.63
CA HIS A 935 1.52 33.95 -11.57
C HIS A 935 2.85 33.22 -11.77
N LEU A 936 3.92 33.58 -11.05
CA LEU A 936 5.28 33.02 -11.21
C LEU A 936 5.36 31.48 -11.12
N SER A 937 4.39 30.83 -10.47
CA SER A 937 4.25 29.36 -10.40
C SER A 937 3.92 28.68 -11.74
N ILE A 938 3.64 29.43 -12.80
CA ILE A 938 3.52 28.92 -14.17
C ILE A 938 4.89 28.47 -14.72
N PHE A 939 6.00 29.02 -14.22
CA PHE A 939 7.34 28.56 -14.58
C PHE A 939 7.65 27.20 -13.90
N PRO A 940 7.94 26.12 -14.65
CA PRO A 940 8.03 24.77 -14.10
C PRO A 940 9.03 24.60 -12.95
N TYR A 941 10.15 25.35 -12.99
CA TYR A 941 11.21 25.27 -11.99
C TYR A 941 11.09 26.32 -10.87
N TYR A 942 9.96 27.02 -10.74
CA TYR A 942 9.77 28.07 -9.72
C TYR A 942 9.99 27.54 -8.29
N GLN A 943 9.58 26.30 -7.99
CA GLN A 943 9.83 25.68 -6.68
C GLN A 943 11.33 25.46 -6.41
N ASN A 944 12.13 25.17 -7.43
CA ASN A 944 13.59 25.05 -7.27
C ASN A 944 14.20 26.42 -6.99
N TYR A 945 13.71 27.48 -7.64
CA TYR A 945 14.08 28.86 -7.35
C TYR A 945 13.69 29.31 -5.93
N ILE A 946 12.56 28.86 -5.37
CA ILE A 946 12.21 29.08 -3.95
C ILE A 946 13.20 28.37 -3.02
N LYS A 947 13.45 27.06 -3.23
CA LYS A 947 14.41 26.28 -2.42
C LYS A 947 15.81 26.91 -2.43
N LEU A 948 16.31 27.29 -3.61
CA LEU A 948 17.62 27.89 -3.81
C LEU A 948 17.72 29.28 -3.17
N SER A 949 16.71 30.14 -3.34
CA SER A 949 16.72 31.49 -2.73
C SER A 949 16.65 31.44 -1.20
N LEU A 950 15.92 30.47 -0.63
CA LEU A 950 15.88 30.22 0.81
C LEU A 950 17.24 29.70 1.33
N LEU A 951 17.91 28.81 0.59
CA LEU A 951 19.26 28.34 0.90
C LEU A 951 20.27 29.49 0.88
N GLU A 952 20.28 30.30 -0.18
CA GLU A 952 21.15 31.47 -0.34
C GLU A 952 20.94 32.49 0.79
N TYR A 953 19.68 32.80 1.13
CA TYR A 953 19.35 33.65 2.28
C TYR A 953 19.79 33.04 3.62
N THR A 954 19.60 31.73 3.82
CA THR A 954 19.98 31.04 5.06
C THR A 954 21.49 30.98 5.26
N MET A 955 22.26 30.89 4.17
CA MET A 955 23.73 30.99 4.23
C MET A 955 24.19 32.44 4.45
N LEU A 956 23.56 33.41 3.78
CA LEU A 956 23.80 34.84 3.97
C LEU A 956 23.60 35.27 5.44
N ALA A 957 22.45 34.91 6.02
CA ALA A 957 22.04 35.33 7.36
C ALA A 957 22.94 34.81 8.50
N ARG A 958 23.82 33.83 8.22
CA ARG A 958 24.84 33.35 9.16
C ARG A 958 26.10 34.23 9.19
N HIS A 959 26.31 35.05 8.17
CA HIS A 959 27.57 35.76 7.88
C HIS A 959 27.45 37.27 7.77
N ALA A 960 26.22 37.78 7.55
CA ALA A 960 25.87 39.19 7.57
C ALA A 960 25.53 39.63 9.00
N ALA A 961 26.19 40.70 9.49
CA ALA A 961 25.96 41.22 10.85
C ALA A 961 24.67 42.06 10.98
N ALA A 962 24.08 42.47 9.86
CA ALA A 962 22.80 43.18 9.76
C ALA A 962 22.16 42.87 8.38
N PRO A 963 20.85 43.09 8.20
CA PRO A 963 20.21 42.97 6.89
C PRO A 963 20.83 43.93 5.85
N PRO A 964 21.05 43.50 4.60
CA PRO A 964 21.60 44.34 3.54
C PRO A 964 20.62 45.46 3.15
N SER A 965 21.17 46.63 2.82
CA SER A 965 20.43 47.76 2.24
C SER A 965 20.46 47.74 0.72
N ARG A 966 21.59 47.30 0.12
CA ARG A 966 21.84 47.30 -1.33
C ARG A 966 22.44 45.97 -1.79
N VAL A 967 21.78 45.31 -2.74
CA VAL A 967 22.21 44.06 -3.38
C VAL A 967 22.38 44.28 -4.87
N ALA A 968 23.49 43.81 -5.44
CA ALA A 968 23.61 43.61 -6.88
C ALA A 968 23.37 42.14 -7.23
N PHE A 969 22.69 41.87 -8.33
CA PHE A 969 22.53 40.52 -8.88
C PHE A 969 23.03 40.50 -10.33
N ILE A 970 24.07 39.72 -10.61
CA ILE A 970 24.75 39.70 -11.92
C ILE A 970 24.34 38.44 -12.67
N GLY A 971 23.89 38.60 -13.92
CA GLY A 971 23.26 37.54 -14.70
C GLY A 971 21.87 37.26 -14.14
N SER A 972 21.02 38.29 -14.12
CA SER A 972 19.67 38.16 -13.58
C SER A 972 18.71 37.45 -14.54
N GLY A 973 19.02 37.41 -15.83
CA GLY A 973 18.17 36.81 -16.86
C GLY A 973 16.87 37.58 -17.14
N PRO A 974 16.10 37.15 -18.16
CA PRO A 974 14.76 37.66 -18.43
C PRO A 974 13.74 37.32 -17.34
N LEU A 975 14.01 36.31 -16.50
CA LEU A 975 13.09 35.81 -15.47
C LEU A 975 13.79 35.79 -14.10
N PRO A 976 14.02 36.95 -13.45
CA PRO A 976 15.00 37.12 -12.36
C PRO A 976 14.48 36.63 -10.99
N LEU A 977 13.97 35.40 -10.94
CA LEU A 977 13.15 34.83 -9.86
C LEU A 977 13.83 34.85 -8.51
N THR A 978 15.15 34.63 -8.41
CA THR A 978 15.83 34.73 -7.11
C THR A 978 15.83 36.16 -6.56
N SER A 979 16.05 37.18 -7.40
CA SER A 979 15.97 38.56 -6.94
C SER A 979 14.55 38.91 -6.46
N ILE A 980 13.53 38.40 -7.15
CA ILE A 980 12.11 38.59 -6.82
C ILE A 980 11.76 37.87 -5.51
N VAL A 981 12.05 36.57 -5.39
CA VAL A 981 11.78 35.75 -4.19
C VAL A 981 12.55 36.29 -2.98
N LEU A 982 13.81 36.73 -3.14
CA LEU A 982 14.53 37.42 -2.07
C LEU A 982 13.82 38.72 -1.68
N ALA A 983 13.47 39.60 -2.63
CA ALA A 983 12.82 40.88 -2.36
C ALA A 983 11.41 40.75 -1.75
N MET A 984 10.67 39.68 -2.06
CA MET A 984 9.32 39.38 -1.54
C MET A 984 9.32 38.64 -0.20
N CYS A 985 10.18 37.62 -0.04
CA CYS A 985 10.08 36.66 1.07
C CYS A 985 11.10 36.89 2.18
N HIS A 986 12.28 37.44 1.88
CA HIS A 986 13.44 37.37 2.78
C HIS A 986 14.11 38.72 3.06
N LEU A 987 14.12 39.63 2.09
CA LEU A 987 14.87 40.89 2.08
C LEU A 987 13.95 42.07 1.69
N ARG A 988 12.82 42.17 2.39
CA ARG A 988 11.71 43.11 2.10
C ARG A 988 12.06 44.60 2.18
N ASN A 989 13.13 44.97 2.89
CA ASN A 989 13.56 46.36 3.04
C ASN A 989 14.82 46.68 2.21
N THR A 990 15.28 45.72 1.40
CA THR A 990 16.52 45.82 0.62
C THR A 990 16.22 46.33 -0.79
N SER A 991 17.14 47.10 -1.36
CA SER A 991 17.12 47.51 -2.76
C SER A 991 18.00 46.60 -3.61
N PHE A 992 17.52 46.24 -4.81
CA PHE A 992 18.17 45.31 -5.73
C PHE A 992 18.49 45.99 -7.06
N VAL A 993 19.71 45.82 -7.55
CA VAL A 993 20.09 46.19 -8.92
C VAL A 993 20.46 44.91 -9.67
N ASN A 994 19.59 44.54 -10.59
CA ASN A 994 19.71 43.38 -11.47
C ASN A 994 20.48 43.80 -12.72
N TYR A 995 21.61 43.15 -12.98
CA TYR A 995 22.49 43.40 -14.11
C TYR A 995 22.43 42.24 -15.10
N ASP A 996 22.19 42.56 -16.36
CA ASP A 996 22.35 41.60 -17.46
C ASP A 996 23.03 42.26 -18.68
N LEU A 997 23.56 41.43 -19.58
CA LEU A 997 24.19 41.86 -20.83
C LEU A 997 23.15 42.17 -21.91
N ASP A 998 22.03 41.44 -21.92
CA ASP A 998 20.98 41.59 -22.93
C ASP A 998 19.98 42.71 -22.58
N SER A 999 19.66 43.58 -23.54
CA SER A 999 18.64 44.63 -23.38
C SER A 999 17.25 44.03 -23.24
N ASP A 1000 16.96 42.97 -23.99
CA ASP A 1000 15.61 42.45 -24.15
C ASP A 1000 15.21 41.65 -22.90
N ALA A 1001 16.16 40.89 -22.34
CA ALA A 1001 16.07 40.33 -20.99
C ALA A 1001 15.80 41.39 -19.91
N ASN A 1002 16.52 42.51 -19.93
CA ASN A 1002 16.35 43.58 -18.91
C ASN A 1002 14.97 44.26 -18.98
N GLU A 1003 14.37 44.39 -20.17
CA GLU A 1003 13.01 44.91 -20.33
C GLU A 1003 11.94 43.86 -19.98
N LEU A 1004 12.11 42.58 -20.35
CA LEU A 1004 11.23 41.50 -19.90
C LEU A 1004 11.18 41.40 -18.36
N ALA A 1005 12.36 41.35 -17.72
CA ALA A 1005 12.50 41.32 -16.26
C ALA A 1005 11.82 42.51 -15.56
N LYS A 1006 11.86 43.69 -16.20
CA LYS A 1006 11.24 44.94 -15.74
C LYS A 1006 9.72 44.94 -15.89
N CYS A 1007 9.20 44.37 -16.98
CA CYS A 1007 7.75 44.19 -17.16
C CYS A 1007 7.13 43.31 -16.07
N LEU A 1008 7.83 42.27 -15.61
CA LEU A 1008 7.32 41.38 -14.54
C LEU A 1008 7.06 42.11 -13.22
N ILE A 1009 7.97 42.99 -12.80
CA ILE A 1009 7.86 43.74 -11.53
C ILE A 1009 7.00 45.01 -11.65
N ALA A 1010 6.67 45.48 -12.85
CA ALA A 1010 6.01 46.77 -13.07
C ALA A 1010 4.59 46.87 -12.48
N GLY A 1011 3.89 45.75 -12.29
CA GLY A 1011 2.57 45.70 -11.64
C GLY A 1011 2.62 45.91 -10.11
N ASP A 1012 3.72 45.53 -9.46
CA ASP A 1012 3.88 45.61 -8.01
C ASP A 1012 4.56 46.93 -7.61
N ARG A 1013 3.90 47.72 -6.75
CA ARG A 1013 4.35 49.06 -6.35
C ARG A 1013 5.54 49.09 -5.39
N ASP A 1014 5.83 48.00 -4.69
CA ASP A 1014 6.96 47.89 -3.77
C ASP A 1014 8.18 47.32 -4.49
N LEU A 1015 8.00 46.25 -5.27
CA LEU A 1015 9.06 45.65 -6.07
C LEU A 1015 9.56 46.63 -7.15
N SER A 1016 8.67 47.30 -7.91
CA SER A 1016 9.09 48.31 -8.90
C SER A 1016 9.76 49.55 -8.29
N ALA A 1017 9.58 49.82 -6.99
CA ALA A 1017 10.25 50.90 -6.27
C ALA A 1017 11.63 50.49 -5.70
N ARG A 1018 11.84 49.20 -5.43
CA ARG A 1018 13.07 48.66 -4.80
C ARG A 1018 13.98 47.87 -5.73
N MET A 1019 13.48 47.41 -6.88
CA MET A 1019 14.21 46.59 -7.86
C MET A 1019 14.41 47.34 -9.17
N VAL A 1020 15.64 47.37 -9.68
CA VAL A 1020 16.01 48.07 -10.91
C VAL A 1020 16.78 47.13 -11.83
N THR A 1021 16.36 46.96 -13.08
CA THR A 1021 17.12 46.24 -14.11
C THR A 1021 18.08 47.18 -14.85
N ARG A 1022 19.23 46.66 -15.30
CA ARG A 1022 20.27 47.42 -16.01
C ARG A 1022 21.03 46.58 -17.03
N THR A 1023 20.98 47.03 -18.28
CA THR A 1023 21.82 46.51 -19.37
C THR A 1023 23.24 47.05 -19.23
N ALA A 1024 24.17 46.24 -18.73
CA ALA A 1024 25.58 46.60 -18.62
C ALA A 1024 26.48 45.36 -18.53
N ASN A 1025 27.61 45.38 -19.23
CA ASN A 1025 28.68 44.43 -18.98
C ASN A 1025 29.31 44.73 -17.61
N ILE A 1026 29.29 43.75 -16.70
CA ILE A 1026 29.78 43.91 -15.32
C ILE A 1026 31.24 44.35 -15.25
N LEU A 1027 32.07 43.98 -16.23
CA LEU A 1027 33.49 44.39 -16.34
C LEU A 1027 33.66 45.90 -16.62
N SER A 1028 32.59 46.59 -17.02
CA SER A 1028 32.57 48.06 -17.14
C SER A 1028 32.05 48.77 -15.89
N VAL A 1029 31.32 48.08 -15.01
CA VAL A 1029 30.78 48.62 -13.75
C VAL A 1029 31.90 48.60 -12.72
N THR A 1030 32.41 49.78 -12.35
CA THR A 1030 33.60 49.90 -11.48
C THR A 1030 33.25 50.45 -10.10
N HIS A 1031 33.26 51.77 -9.92
CA HIS A 1031 33.11 52.38 -8.59
C HIS A 1031 31.77 52.11 -7.90
N GLU A 1032 30.70 51.87 -8.69
CA GLU A 1032 29.36 51.54 -8.18
C GLU A 1032 29.32 50.19 -7.45
N LEU A 1033 30.24 49.24 -7.73
CA LEU A 1033 30.33 47.98 -6.98
C LEU A 1033 30.67 48.18 -5.48
N ARG A 1034 31.07 49.39 -5.08
CA ARG A 1034 31.30 49.79 -3.68
C ARG A 1034 30.02 50.19 -2.94
N GLU A 1035 28.90 50.33 -3.63
CA GLU A 1035 27.62 50.71 -3.03
C GLU A 1035 26.78 49.51 -2.57
N PHE A 1036 27.20 48.28 -2.86
CA PHE A 1036 26.45 47.06 -2.51
C PHE A 1036 27.06 46.36 -1.30
N ASP A 1037 26.20 45.99 -0.34
CA ASP A 1037 26.57 45.17 0.82
C ASP A 1037 26.85 43.72 0.40
N ILE A 1038 26.15 43.27 -0.64
CA ILE A 1038 26.22 41.92 -1.21
C ILE A 1038 26.19 42.00 -2.73
N VAL A 1039 27.03 41.19 -3.37
CA VAL A 1039 26.97 40.89 -4.80
C VAL A 1039 26.59 39.42 -4.98
N PHE A 1040 25.55 39.16 -5.77
CA PHE A 1040 25.19 37.83 -6.26
C PHE A 1040 25.76 37.63 -7.67
N LEU A 1041 26.31 36.45 -7.95
CA LEU A 1041 26.85 36.04 -9.24
C LEU A 1041 26.18 34.73 -9.70
N ALA A 1042 25.34 34.81 -10.74
CA ALA A 1042 24.59 33.67 -11.25
C ALA A 1042 25.46 32.62 -11.95
N ALA A 1043 24.90 31.41 -12.14
CA ALA A 1043 25.65 30.25 -12.60
C ALA A 1043 26.19 30.40 -14.04
N LEU A 1044 25.49 31.16 -14.88
CA LEU A 1044 25.81 31.39 -16.30
C LEU A 1044 26.72 32.63 -16.54
N VAL A 1045 27.10 33.39 -15.50
CA VAL A 1045 27.99 34.55 -15.69
C VAL A 1045 29.43 34.08 -15.82
N GLY A 1046 29.99 34.20 -17.02
CA GLY A 1046 31.24 33.56 -17.38
C GLY A 1046 30.99 32.09 -17.72
N MET A 1047 30.64 31.84 -18.99
CA MET A 1047 30.29 30.49 -19.46
C MET A 1047 31.53 29.60 -19.56
N ASP A 1048 32.69 30.19 -19.83
CA ASP A 1048 34.00 29.55 -19.67
C ASP A 1048 34.64 29.91 -18.31
N ARG A 1049 35.56 29.05 -17.80
CA ARG A 1049 36.20 29.26 -16.49
C ARG A 1049 37.15 30.45 -16.48
N GLU A 1050 37.83 30.77 -17.56
CA GLU A 1050 38.64 31.99 -17.65
C GLU A 1050 37.76 33.24 -17.58
N GLU A 1051 36.60 33.26 -18.25
CA GLU A 1051 35.66 34.37 -18.15
C GLU A 1051 35.11 34.54 -16.73
N LYS A 1052 34.66 33.45 -16.09
CA LYS A 1052 34.18 33.53 -14.71
C LYS A 1052 35.28 34.01 -13.76
N VAL A 1053 36.54 33.58 -13.96
CA VAL A 1053 37.70 34.10 -13.20
C VAL A 1053 38.00 35.58 -13.53
N ARG A 1054 37.86 36.03 -14.78
CA ARG A 1054 37.96 37.46 -15.15
C ARG A 1054 36.91 38.30 -14.41
N VAL A 1055 35.67 37.82 -14.30
CA VAL A 1055 34.60 38.49 -13.54
C VAL A 1055 34.90 38.49 -12.04
N LEU A 1056 35.35 37.36 -11.47
CA LEU A 1056 35.71 37.26 -10.05
C LEU A 1056 36.85 38.21 -9.68
N ALA A 1057 37.90 38.32 -10.51
CA ALA A 1057 39.00 39.27 -10.31
C ALA A 1057 38.56 40.74 -10.47
N HIS A 1058 37.55 41.03 -11.31
CA HIS A 1058 36.95 42.35 -11.40
C HIS A 1058 36.17 42.72 -10.13
N LEU A 1059 35.36 41.78 -9.61
CA LEU A 1059 34.66 41.93 -8.33
C LEU A 1059 35.64 42.10 -7.16
N GLU A 1060 36.73 41.32 -7.14
CA GLU A 1060 37.85 41.45 -6.20
C GLU A 1060 38.38 42.90 -6.17
N ASN A 1061 38.60 43.51 -7.32
CA ASN A 1061 39.11 44.88 -7.39
C ASN A 1061 38.06 45.92 -6.93
N TYR A 1062 36.81 45.78 -7.36
CA TYR A 1062 35.84 46.89 -7.30
C TYR A 1062 34.80 46.84 -6.18
N MET A 1063 34.48 45.68 -5.58
CA MET A 1063 33.55 45.60 -4.42
C MET A 1063 34.03 46.40 -3.19
N ALA A 1064 33.14 46.71 -2.25
CA ALA A 1064 33.54 47.28 -0.96
C ALA A 1064 34.31 46.25 -0.09
N PRO A 1065 35.40 46.64 0.62
CA PRO A 1065 36.07 45.74 1.57
C PRO A 1065 35.13 45.29 2.68
N GLY A 1066 35.08 43.99 2.97
CA GLY A 1066 34.15 43.40 3.94
C GLY A 1066 32.75 43.05 3.41
N ALA A 1067 32.39 43.48 2.19
CA ALA A 1067 31.15 43.09 1.52
C ALA A 1067 31.14 41.59 1.17
N LEU A 1068 29.94 41.02 1.03
CA LEU A 1068 29.76 39.59 0.75
C LEU A 1068 29.58 39.32 -0.74
N LEU A 1069 30.17 38.22 -1.20
CA LEU A 1069 29.95 37.63 -2.52
C LEU A 1069 29.19 36.32 -2.33
N ILE A 1070 28.07 36.17 -3.01
CA ILE A 1070 27.32 34.91 -3.13
C ILE A 1070 27.39 34.48 -4.59
N LEU A 1071 27.93 33.30 -4.86
CA LEU A 1071 28.13 32.84 -6.24
C LEU A 1071 27.65 31.40 -6.43
N ARG A 1072 27.04 31.15 -7.59
CA ARG A 1072 26.56 29.83 -7.99
C ARG A 1072 27.65 29.06 -8.74
N SER A 1073 27.88 27.85 -8.26
CA SER A 1073 28.82 26.85 -8.81
C SER A 1073 28.09 25.50 -8.86
N VAL A 1074 28.84 24.41 -9.05
CA VAL A 1074 28.34 23.02 -9.12
C VAL A 1074 29.41 22.05 -8.59
N HIS A 1075 29.01 20.80 -8.32
CA HIS A 1075 29.89 19.77 -7.77
C HIS A 1075 29.53 18.38 -8.32
N GLY A 1076 30.54 17.50 -8.47
CA GLY A 1076 30.39 16.18 -9.08
C GLY A 1076 29.77 16.26 -10.49
N ALA A 1077 28.85 15.34 -10.79
CA ALA A 1077 28.17 15.25 -12.08
C ALA A 1077 27.44 16.54 -12.53
N ARG A 1078 26.97 17.38 -11.58
CA ARG A 1078 26.32 18.67 -11.89
C ARG A 1078 27.25 19.63 -12.64
N ALA A 1079 28.56 19.40 -12.64
CA ALA A 1079 29.53 20.16 -13.43
C ALA A 1079 29.50 19.89 -14.95
N PHE A 1080 28.64 19.01 -15.46
CA PHE A 1080 28.27 18.96 -16.88
C PHE A 1080 27.21 20.01 -17.28
N LEU A 1081 26.47 20.58 -16.31
CA LEU A 1081 25.40 21.55 -16.57
C LEU A 1081 25.89 23.01 -16.47
N TYR A 1082 26.84 23.29 -15.57
CA TYR A 1082 27.32 24.65 -15.29
C TYR A 1082 28.86 24.71 -15.10
N PRO A 1083 29.48 25.90 -15.19
CA PRO A 1083 30.91 26.07 -14.92
C PRO A 1083 31.23 25.95 -13.42
N ILE A 1084 32.10 24.99 -13.08
CA ILE A 1084 32.63 24.79 -11.73
C ILE A 1084 33.68 25.85 -11.37
N ILE A 1085 33.61 26.33 -10.12
CA ILE A 1085 34.60 27.19 -9.45
C ILE A 1085 35.27 26.40 -8.33
N ASP A 1086 36.61 26.44 -8.29
CA ASP A 1086 37.41 25.94 -7.16
C ASP A 1086 37.68 27.10 -6.18
N PRO A 1087 37.05 27.13 -4.98
CA PRO A 1087 37.21 28.23 -4.02
C PRO A 1087 38.67 28.46 -3.57
N CYS A 1088 39.53 27.45 -3.66
CA CYS A 1088 40.94 27.55 -3.26
C CYS A 1088 41.84 28.12 -4.36
N ARG A 1089 41.35 28.20 -5.62
CA ARG A 1089 42.11 28.68 -6.79
C ARG A 1089 41.52 29.93 -7.43
N ASP A 1090 40.20 30.05 -7.43
CA ASP A 1090 39.47 31.00 -8.29
C ASP A 1090 38.93 32.21 -7.51
N LEU A 1091 38.98 32.19 -6.16
CA LEU A 1091 38.50 33.26 -5.27
C LEU A 1091 39.65 34.00 -4.58
N HIS A 1092 40.64 34.44 -5.35
CA HIS A 1092 41.70 35.31 -4.84
C HIS A 1092 41.11 36.64 -4.30
N GLY A 1093 41.69 37.15 -3.22
CA GLY A 1093 41.21 38.36 -2.52
C GLY A 1093 39.91 38.23 -1.72
N PHE A 1094 39.30 37.04 -1.66
CA PHE A 1094 38.13 36.76 -0.83
C PHE A 1094 38.44 35.76 0.31
N GLU A 1095 37.84 35.99 1.48
CA GLU A 1095 37.73 35.04 2.59
C GLU A 1095 36.56 34.09 2.32
N LEU A 1096 36.81 32.79 2.22
CA LEU A 1096 35.74 31.78 2.06
C LEU A 1096 35.03 31.54 3.40
N LEU A 1097 33.72 31.81 3.46
CA LEU A 1097 32.93 31.69 4.69
C LEU A 1097 32.13 30.38 4.77
N SER A 1098 31.55 29.95 3.66
CA SER A 1098 30.86 28.65 3.59
C SER A 1098 30.59 28.19 2.16
N VAL A 1099 30.58 26.88 1.96
CA VAL A 1099 30.15 26.20 0.73
C VAL A 1099 29.04 25.22 1.09
N TYR A 1100 28.02 25.11 0.24
CA TYR A 1100 26.99 24.08 0.37
C TYR A 1100 26.72 23.44 -0.99
N HIS A 1101 26.81 22.11 -1.02
CA HIS A 1101 26.47 21.27 -2.18
C HIS A 1101 25.11 20.60 -1.89
N PRO A 1102 24.01 21.00 -2.56
CA PRO A 1102 22.75 20.32 -2.41
C PRO A 1102 22.81 18.90 -2.96
N MET A 1103 22.11 17.99 -2.30
CA MET A 1103 22.01 16.57 -2.66
C MET A 1103 20.61 16.19 -3.17
N ASP A 1104 19.79 17.20 -3.46
CA ASP A 1104 18.41 17.12 -3.93
C ASP A 1104 18.28 17.73 -5.34
N GLU A 1105 17.07 18.14 -5.70
CA GLU A 1105 16.71 18.76 -6.98
C GLU A 1105 17.41 20.11 -7.26
N VAL A 1106 18.01 20.76 -6.24
CA VAL A 1106 18.74 22.02 -6.45
C VAL A 1106 20.10 21.72 -7.07
N VAL A 1107 20.31 22.19 -8.30
CA VAL A 1107 21.56 21.92 -9.04
C VAL A 1107 22.71 22.79 -8.55
N ASN A 1108 22.46 24.05 -8.19
CA ASN A 1108 23.55 24.98 -7.89
C ASN A 1108 24.14 24.76 -6.50
N THR A 1109 25.46 24.53 -6.46
CA THR A 1109 26.27 24.74 -5.25
C THR A 1109 26.30 26.23 -4.94
N VAL A 1110 26.03 26.57 -3.68
CA VAL A 1110 26.09 27.96 -3.18
C VAL A 1110 27.39 28.15 -2.43
N ILE A 1111 28.16 29.17 -2.81
CA ILE A 1111 29.39 29.60 -2.14
C ILE A 1111 29.18 31.02 -1.62
N VAL A 1112 29.51 31.24 -0.34
CA VAL A 1112 29.51 32.56 0.30
C VAL A 1112 30.93 32.92 0.73
N ALA A 1113 31.40 34.08 0.30
CA ALA A 1113 32.71 34.63 0.61
C ALA A 1113 32.63 36.12 0.98
N ARG A 1114 33.70 36.67 1.56
CA ARG A 1114 33.81 38.07 1.98
C ARG A 1114 35.02 38.72 1.34
N LYS A 1115 34.91 39.93 0.77
CA LYS A 1115 36.07 40.64 0.23
C LYS A 1115 37.04 41.00 1.36
N LEU A 1116 38.32 40.60 1.23
CA LEU A 1116 39.35 40.87 2.24
C LEU A 1116 39.58 42.38 2.44
N MET A 1117 39.98 42.75 3.65
CA MET A 1117 40.45 44.11 3.95
C MET A 1117 41.94 44.24 3.65
N ALA A 1118 42.33 45.34 3.01
CA ALA A 1118 43.73 45.63 2.69
C ALA A 1118 44.54 45.81 3.98
N ALA A 1119 45.68 45.12 4.08
CA ALA A 1119 46.51 45.15 5.28
C ALA A 1119 47.14 46.53 5.53
N VAL A 1120 46.90 47.08 6.71
CA VAL A 1120 47.57 48.31 7.18
C VAL A 1120 48.99 47.97 7.62
N PRO A 1121 50.04 48.70 7.20
CA PRO A 1121 51.40 48.44 7.65
C PRO A 1121 51.56 48.70 9.16
N VAL A 1122 51.96 47.69 9.92
CA VAL A 1122 52.20 47.81 11.37
C VAL A 1122 53.59 48.42 11.61
N ASN A 1123 53.62 49.64 12.13
CA ASN A 1123 54.83 50.19 12.78
C ASN A 1123 54.91 49.74 14.24
N MET A 1124 56.14 49.55 14.73
CA MET A 1124 56.45 49.02 16.06
C MET A 1124 56.18 50.02 17.19
N VAL A 1125 56.01 49.51 18.43
CA VAL A 1125 56.88 49.81 19.61
C VAL A 1125 56.43 48.97 20.82
N ASP A 1126 57.42 48.36 21.51
CA ASP A 1126 57.49 47.83 22.90
C ASP A 1126 56.28 47.16 23.60
N GLN A 1127 56.38 45.88 23.99
CA GLN A 1127 57.01 45.34 25.23
C GLN A 1127 56.24 45.70 26.53
N GLY A 1128 55.77 44.74 27.35
CA GLY A 1128 55.84 43.27 27.20
C GLY A 1128 55.35 42.49 28.44
N ALA A 1129 55.87 41.26 28.61
CA ALA A 1129 55.75 40.35 29.76
C ALA A 1129 54.41 39.64 30.06
N ALA A 1130 54.23 38.43 29.48
CA ALA A 1130 53.80 37.21 30.19
C ALA A 1130 54.04 35.97 29.30
N GLN A 1131 54.25 34.79 29.89
CA GLN A 1131 54.44 33.51 29.17
C GLN A 1131 53.16 32.64 29.22
N GLY A 1132 52.81 31.99 28.11
CA GLY A 1132 51.75 30.98 28.02
C GLY A 1132 51.72 30.35 26.61
N ALA A 1133 51.57 29.03 26.51
CA ALA A 1133 51.77 28.29 25.25
C ALA A 1133 50.46 27.82 24.58
N MET A 1134 50.53 27.56 23.27
CA MET A 1134 49.44 27.00 22.47
C MET A 1134 49.31 25.48 22.67
N ALA A 1135 48.07 24.94 22.76
CA ALA A 1135 47.66 23.67 22.12
C ALA A 1135 46.15 23.33 22.30
N MET A 1136 45.44 23.23 21.18
CA MET A 1136 44.44 22.20 20.78
C MET A 1136 43.54 21.45 21.79
N LEU A 1137 42.23 21.40 21.45
CA LEU A 1137 41.23 20.33 21.72
C LEU A 1137 40.77 20.09 23.19
N PRO A 1138 39.70 19.30 23.43
CA PRO A 1138 38.41 19.19 22.73
C PRO A 1138 37.20 19.35 23.70
N CYS A 1139 35.96 19.37 23.18
CA CYS A 1139 34.76 19.25 24.02
C CYS A 1139 34.35 17.78 24.23
N LYS A 1140 33.87 17.42 25.44
CA LYS A 1140 33.52 16.05 25.84
C LYS A 1140 32.20 16.01 26.63
N CYS A 1141 31.57 14.83 26.68
CA CYS A 1141 30.33 14.57 27.40
C CYS A 1141 30.48 14.66 28.94
N ALA A 1142 29.34 14.74 29.64
CA ALA A 1142 29.20 14.47 31.07
C ALA A 1142 27.97 13.59 31.32
N GLU A 1143 27.91 12.89 32.46
CA GLU A 1143 27.03 11.74 32.71
C GLU A 1143 26.23 11.85 34.03
N PHE A 1144 25.10 11.11 34.07
CA PHE A 1144 24.39 10.49 35.21
C PHE A 1144 24.52 11.04 36.65
N GLN A 1145 23.36 11.18 37.32
CA GLN A 1145 23.12 10.43 38.58
C GLN A 1145 21.62 10.23 38.89
N THR A 1146 21.32 9.29 39.78
CA THR A 1146 19.96 8.75 40.06
C THR A 1146 19.62 8.80 41.56
N PHE A 1147 18.37 9.07 41.94
CA PHE A 1147 17.77 8.58 43.19
C PHE A 1147 16.22 8.55 43.12
N ASN A 1148 15.61 7.69 43.95
CA ASN A 1148 14.16 7.45 44.09
C ASN A 1148 13.88 7.18 45.58
N PRO A 1149 12.76 7.64 46.20
CA PRO A 1149 11.70 6.66 46.54
C PRO A 1149 10.24 7.18 46.68
N LEU A 1150 9.27 6.24 46.57
CA LEU A 1150 7.92 6.18 47.20
C LEU A 1150 6.77 7.12 46.75
N GLY A 1151 5.60 6.52 46.42
CA GLY A 1151 4.27 7.12 46.68
C GLY A 1151 3.13 6.89 45.66
N HIS A 1152 2.30 5.86 45.88
CA HIS A 1152 0.88 5.64 45.43
C HIS A 1152 0.24 6.38 44.22
N GLY A 1153 -0.54 5.65 43.40
CA GLY A 1153 -1.70 6.21 42.66
C GLY A 1153 -2.12 5.46 41.39
N ASN A 1154 -3.42 5.16 41.22
CA ASN A 1154 -3.98 4.46 40.05
C ASN A 1154 -4.65 5.42 39.02
N MET A 1155 -5.03 4.82 37.88
CA MET A 1155 -6.15 5.14 36.95
C MET A 1155 -5.87 5.87 35.64
N LEU A 1156 -6.63 5.46 34.62
CA LEU A 1156 -6.95 6.21 33.40
C LEU A 1156 -8.24 6.99 33.64
N GLU A 1157 -8.40 8.15 32.99
CA GLU A 1157 -9.67 8.58 32.40
C GLU A 1157 -9.43 9.74 31.39
N GLU A 1158 -10.37 9.98 30.49
CA GLU A 1158 -10.31 11.05 29.47
C GLU A 1158 -10.95 12.36 29.96
N LEU A 1159 -10.54 13.50 29.39
CA LEU A 1159 -10.99 14.82 29.82
C LEU A 1159 -12.34 15.26 29.22
N VAL A 1160 -13.20 15.80 30.07
CA VAL A 1160 -14.46 16.45 29.71
C VAL A 1160 -14.29 17.98 29.70
N LEU A 1161 -14.94 18.67 28.76
CA LEU A 1161 -15.08 20.13 28.76
C LEU A 1161 -16.57 20.52 28.70
N GLU A 1162 -17.04 21.20 29.75
CA GLU A 1162 -18.40 21.75 29.82
C GLU A 1162 -18.47 23.18 29.25
N GLY A 1163 -19.65 23.55 28.75
CA GLY A 1163 -20.00 24.93 28.41
C GLY A 1163 -21.51 25.15 28.50
N GLN A 1164 -21.94 26.12 29.30
CA GLN A 1164 -23.34 26.53 29.48
C GLN A 1164 -23.56 28.00 29.08
N PRO A 1165 -24.81 28.42 28.79
CA PRO A 1165 -25.05 29.27 27.62
C PRO A 1165 -25.25 30.77 27.89
N SER A 1166 -25.13 31.55 26.82
CA SER A 1166 -25.73 32.88 26.62
C SER A 1166 -26.16 33.05 25.16
#